data_AF-A0A7V9H5V9-F1
#
_entry.id   AF-A0A7V9H5V9-F1
#
_cell.length_a   1.000
_cell.length_b   1.000
_cell.length_c   1.000
_cell.angle_alpha   90.00
_cell.angle_beta   90.00
_cell.angle_gamma   90.00
#
_symmetry.space_group_name_H-M   'P 1'
#
loop_
_entity.id
_entity.type
_entity.pdbx_description
1 polymer ?
#
loop_
_entity_poly.entity_id
_entity_poly.type
_entity_poly.pdbx_seq_one_letter_code
_entity_poly.pdbx_strand_id
1 'polypeptide(L)'
;MHVAFINPQGNFDPEDSYWTAHPDFGGQLVYVKELALAMGNLGHKVDIVTRQIIDPAWPEFEAPTDAYPEAPNVRVLRIPCGPERFLPKEDLWLYLGTEFVPNLISFYEREGSLPDAVTSHYGDGGLCAALFEERTGIPFSFTAHSLGAQKMDKMGVRRRDVAETDEKYHFSKRIVAERLAMNRSRVNVTSTGQERFVQYTHNAYRGAVDPTDGARFTAVPPGVAMHIFDKNSRTDDEGAVREHVRACLERDLAPDRLSLPCVVASSRLDPKKNHISLVEAFASSPTLRESANLVILTGNMENPLEDYRDADDGERTVLDGIMGTIDRAEMRGMVSMFAIRGQRRLAAAYRFLSERRSVFALTANYEPFGLAPLEALAAGLPAVVTKNGGPSESLREGDEEYGVLVDPGDPEEVAAGLYSLAGNADRWRRFAEAGYGRVLAKYTWERTAEGYLDAITGAANDSDTSPYNFPSPKSRLDIPAYFTDPGSDDGTSLETLDGLYFGLDVLAVGESLVDFISHEFRISLRTADRFSRYLGGQPANVAVYVAKLGGRSAVITKVGTDYFGEFVEDQLGRHGVSTEGVHRAPGEPTTSAFVTRTVNVPDFQVNRGADSLLNIREVPDELVERAQVVHTSAFALSRDPQRLAVRRAMRLGARLGKVVSLDPNYDPRVWPDREEAWEVLAEVLPYVTIVKPSLEDARRLFDPNMNDAALEEACLDAFHNLGAGVVVITSSGGVVVVSDGTSVERVGPLPRVDIQSVTGARDAFWSALLVGHLDGKDWPTSVRFAHEVAALKLGVEGHVERMIDREALYRRLEQGAGQRA
;
A
#
# COMPACT_ATOMS: atom_id res chain seq x y z
N MET A 1 -29.47 8.82 -13.08
CA MET A 1 -29.46 8.26 -11.70
C MET A 1 -29.39 9.40 -10.70
N HIS A 2 -29.92 9.18 -9.50
CA HIS A 2 -29.76 10.01 -8.31
C HIS A 2 -28.70 9.38 -7.40
N VAL A 3 -27.58 10.06 -7.18
CA VAL A 3 -26.45 9.54 -6.39
C VAL A 3 -26.22 10.42 -5.16
N ALA A 4 -26.10 9.81 -3.98
CA ALA A 4 -25.77 10.52 -2.75
C ALA A 4 -24.30 10.33 -2.37
N PHE A 5 -23.60 11.44 -2.14
CA PHE A 5 -22.20 11.48 -1.73
C PHE A 5 -22.16 11.70 -0.22
N ILE A 6 -21.90 10.64 0.55
CA ILE A 6 -21.93 10.72 2.02
C ILE A 6 -20.53 11.11 2.53
N ASN A 7 -20.44 12.33 3.08
CA ASN A 7 -19.22 12.95 3.60
C ASN A 7 -19.55 13.82 4.85
N PRO A 8 -19.74 13.21 6.03
CA PRO A 8 -20.18 13.91 7.24
C PRO A 8 -19.19 14.97 7.75
N GLN A 9 -17.89 14.67 7.74
CA GLN A 9 -16.84 15.64 8.10
C GLN A 9 -16.69 16.79 7.10
N GLY A 10 -16.16 17.93 7.56
CA GLY A 10 -16.00 19.13 6.73
C GLY A 10 -17.35 19.74 6.32
N ASN A 11 -17.34 20.62 5.33
CA ASN A 11 -18.56 21.17 4.74
C ASN A 11 -18.31 21.75 3.34
N PHE A 12 -19.38 22.10 2.64
CA PHE A 12 -19.38 22.55 1.26
C PHE A 12 -20.26 23.80 1.13
N ASP A 13 -19.86 24.74 0.29
CA ASP A 13 -20.62 25.94 -0.08
C ASP A 13 -20.15 26.41 -1.48
N PRO A 14 -20.93 27.24 -2.19
CA PRO A 14 -20.56 27.70 -3.54
C PRO A 14 -19.24 28.46 -3.63
N GLU A 15 -18.80 29.11 -2.54
CA GLU A 15 -17.60 29.94 -2.49
C GLU A 15 -16.36 29.19 -1.97
N ASP A 16 -16.47 27.88 -1.71
CA ASP A 16 -15.39 27.03 -1.16
C ASP A 16 -14.77 27.60 0.12
N SER A 17 -15.64 28.11 1.00
CA SER A 17 -15.25 28.80 2.22
C SER A 17 -14.41 27.89 3.14
N TYR A 18 -13.32 28.45 3.68
CA TYR A 18 -12.42 27.82 4.66
C TYR A 18 -11.62 26.59 4.19
N TRP A 19 -11.67 26.20 2.91
CA TRP A 19 -11.02 24.97 2.41
C TRP A 19 -9.50 24.93 2.58
N THR A 20 -8.84 26.08 2.70
CA THR A 20 -7.40 26.20 2.98
C THR A 20 -7.09 26.64 4.40
N ALA A 21 -8.10 26.87 5.24
CA ALA A 21 -7.96 27.52 6.54
C ALA A 21 -8.06 26.56 7.74
N HIS A 22 -8.57 25.34 7.55
CA HIS A 22 -8.79 24.41 8.66
C HIS A 22 -8.44 22.95 8.29
N PRO A 23 -7.81 22.16 9.18
CA PRO A 23 -7.27 20.82 8.88
C PRO A 23 -8.30 19.75 8.49
N ASP A 24 -9.58 19.95 8.82
CA ASP A 24 -10.68 19.08 8.38
C ASP A 24 -11.25 19.46 7.01
N PHE A 25 -10.73 20.53 6.40
CA PHE A 25 -11.07 20.96 5.07
C PHE A 25 -9.82 20.84 4.19
N GLY A 26 -9.96 20.27 2.99
CA GLY A 26 -8.80 20.02 2.15
C GLY A 26 -9.10 19.19 0.91
N GLY A 27 -8.08 18.47 0.42
CA GLY A 27 -8.13 17.77 -0.88
C GLY A 27 -9.28 16.76 -1.04
N GLN A 28 -9.76 16.17 0.05
CA GLN A 28 -10.97 15.33 0.03
C GLN A 28 -12.22 16.11 -0.39
N LEU A 29 -12.43 17.33 0.13
CA LEU A 29 -13.60 18.13 -0.20
C LEU A 29 -13.56 18.60 -1.66
N VAL A 30 -12.37 18.99 -2.14
CA VAL A 30 -12.13 19.28 -3.56
C VAL A 30 -12.52 18.06 -4.41
N TYR A 31 -12.04 16.87 -4.04
CA TYR A 31 -12.37 15.64 -4.76
C TYR A 31 -13.88 15.39 -4.81
N VAL A 32 -14.56 15.49 -3.66
CA VAL A 32 -16.01 15.23 -3.54
C VAL A 32 -16.81 16.23 -4.36
N LYS A 33 -16.50 17.53 -4.26
CA LYS A 33 -17.19 18.58 -5.04
C LYS A 33 -16.97 18.39 -6.53
N GLU A 34 -15.73 18.28 -6.98
CA GLU A 34 -15.42 18.19 -8.42
C GLU A 34 -16.01 16.93 -9.05
N LEU A 35 -15.98 15.79 -8.34
CA LEU A 35 -16.65 14.57 -8.79
C LEU A 35 -18.18 14.73 -8.85
N ALA A 36 -18.79 15.37 -7.85
CA ALA A 36 -20.23 15.63 -7.82
C ALA A 36 -20.66 16.56 -8.96
N LEU A 37 -19.91 17.64 -9.20
CA LEU A 37 -20.14 18.57 -10.31
C LEU A 37 -19.97 17.87 -11.66
N ALA A 38 -18.93 17.03 -11.83
CA ALA A 38 -18.73 16.27 -13.06
C ALA A 38 -19.85 15.25 -13.31
N MET A 39 -20.31 14.52 -12.29
CA MET A 39 -21.52 13.67 -12.41
C MET A 39 -22.76 14.49 -12.75
N GLY A 40 -22.89 15.70 -12.17
CA GLY A 40 -23.93 16.67 -12.52
C GLY A 40 -23.87 17.06 -14.00
N ASN A 41 -22.69 17.38 -14.52
CA ASN A 41 -22.48 17.72 -15.93
C ASN A 41 -22.82 16.57 -16.89
N LEU A 42 -22.69 15.32 -16.43
CA LEU A 42 -23.13 14.12 -17.15
C LEU A 42 -24.66 13.90 -17.08
N GLY A 43 -25.41 14.79 -16.42
CA GLY A 43 -26.87 14.77 -16.35
C GLY A 43 -27.45 13.97 -15.18
N HIS A 44 -26.64 13.57 -14.20
CA HIS A 44 -27.09 12.85 -13.01
C HIS A 44 -27.55 13.81 -11.91
N LYS A 45 -28.49 13.40 -11.06
CA LYS A 45 -28.86 14.15 -9.86
C LYS A 45 -27.88 13.77 -8.75
N VAL A 46 -27.27 14.74 -8.09
CA VAL A 46 -26.26 14.50 -7.05
C VAL A 46 -26.58 15.25 -5.77
N ASP A 47 -26.58 14.53 -4.66
CA ASP A 47 -26.73 15.10 -3.32
C ASP A 47 -25.40 14.95 -2.57
N ILE A 48 -24.71 16.04 -2.27
CA ILE A 48 -23.56 16.05 -1.36
C ILE A 48 -24.08 16.12 0.06
N VAL A 49 -24.01 15.01 0.80
CA VAL A 49 -24.56 14.87 2.14
C VAL A 49 -23.47 15.09 3.19
N THR A 50 -23.63 16.12 4.03
CA THR A 50 -22.69 16.49 5.09
C THR A 50 -23.43 16.88 6.37
N ARG A 51 -22.70 17.21 7.45
CA ARG A 51 -23.27 17.62 8.73
C ARG A 51 -23.71 19.09 8.71
N GLN A 52 -24.83 19.41 9.35
CA GLN A 52 -25.24 20.79 9.59
C GLN A 52 -24.45 21.41 10.75
N ILE A 53 -23.95 22.62 10.54
CA ILE A 53 -23.18 23.38 11.54
C ILE A 53 -23.89 24.71 11.76
N ILE A 54 -24.43 24.92 12.96
CA ILE A 54 -25.08 26.16 13.37
C ILE A 54 -24.13 26.82 14.38
N ASP A 55 -23.17 27.57 13.84
CA ASP A 55 -22.10 28.19 14.61
C ASP A 55 -21.78 29.56 14.01
N PRO A 56 -21.78 30.65 14.80
CA PRO A 56 -21.44 31.98 14.30
C PRO A 56 -20.04 32.10 13.67
N ALA A 57 -19.12 31.17 13.96
CA ALA A 57 -17.81 31.10 13.31
C ALA A 57 -17.87 30.48 11.89
N TRP A 58 -19.00 29.86 11.52
CA TRP A 58 -19.20 29.13 10.27
C TRP A 58 -20.60 29.40 9.66
N PRO A 59 -20.99 30.67 9.46
CA PRO A 59 -22.35 31.04 9.07
C PRO A 59 -22.80 30.46 7.72
N GLU A 60 -21.85 30.15 6.81
CA GLU A 60 -22.12 29.56 5.50
C GLU A 60 -22.72 28.14 5.60
N PHE A 61 -22.56 27.46 6.74
CA PHE A 61 -22.95 26.06 6.92
C PHE A 61 -24.27 25.89 7.71
N GLU A 62 -24.90 26.99 8.10
CA GLU A 62 -26.13 26.99 8.91
C GLU A 62 -27.34 26.45 8.13
N ALA A 63 -27.47 26.84 6.86
CA ALA A 63 -28.63 26.47 6.05
C ALA A 63 -28.69 24.95 5.79
N PRO A 64 -29.86 24.30 5.94
CA PRO A 64 -29.98 22.85 5.79
C PRO A 64 -29.73 22.36 4.35
N THR A 65 -29.82 23.25 3.37
CA THR A 65 -29.57 22.94 1.96
C THR A 65 -28.83 24.08 1.28
N ASP A 66 -27.99 23.72 0.31
CA ASP A 66 -27.30 24.64 -0.58
C ASP A 66 -27.31 24.12 -2.03
N ALA A 67 -26.94 24.96 -2.98
CA ALA A 67 -26.85 24.57 -4.39
C ALA A 67 -25.73 25.33 -5.11
N TYR A 68 -25.13 24.67 -6.10
CA TYR A 68 -24.17 25.32 -6.99
C TYR A 68 -24.94 25.98 -8.16
N PRO A 69 -24.88 27.31 -8.33
CA PRO A 69 -25.64 28.01 -9.38
C PRO A 69 -25.42 27.47 -10.80
N GLU A 70 -24.20 27.01 -11.08
CA GLU A 70 -23.76 26.45 -12.36
C GLU A 70 -24.19 24.98 -12.57
N ALA A 71 -24.63 24.29 -11.51
CA ALA A 71 -24.99 22.88 -11.53
C ALA A 71 -26.31 22.64 -10.74
N PRO A 72 -27.47 23.00 -11.30
CA PRO A 72 -28.75 22.98 -10.59
C PRO A 72 -29.24 21.58 -10.17
N ASN A 73 -28.63 20.54 -10.72
CA ASN A 73 -28.84 19.13 -10.38
C ASN A 73 -27.87 18.60 -9.30
N VAL A 74 -26.99 19.45 -8.78
CA VAL A 74 -26.09 19.16 -7.67
C VAL A 74 -26.46 20.06 -6.50
N ARG A 75 -26.80 19.45 -5.36
CA ARG A 75 -27.13 20.20 -4.13
C ARG A 75 -26.35 19.67 -2.93
N VAL A 76 -26.14 20.53 -1.96
CA VAL A 76 -25.58 20.17 -0.65
C VAL A 76 -26.73 19.96 0.32
N LEU A 77 -26.75 18.83 1.01
CA LEU A 77 -27.70 18.48 2.05
C LEU A 77 -26.96 18.43 3.39
N ARG A 78 -27.35 19.29 4.33
CA ARG A 78 -26.74 19.37 5.66
C ARG A 78 -27.66 18.74 6.68
N ILE A 79 -27.26 17.58 7.21
CA ILE A 79 -28.05 16.78 8.15
C ILE A 79 -27.71 17.17 9.60
N PRO A 80 -28.71 17.54 10.43
CA PRO A 80 -28.48 17.86 11.83
C PRO A 80 -28.06 16.60 12.61
N CYS A 81 -27.00 16.72 13.40
CA CYS A 81 -26.41 15.61 14.13
C CYS A 81 -25.40 16.11 15.18
N GLY A 82 -25.54 15.66 16.42
CA GLY A 82 -24.73 16.13 17.54
C GLY A 82 -25.06 17.59 17.95
N PRO A 83 -24.21 18.23 18.78
CA PRO A 83 -24.36 19.65 19.12
C PRO A 83 -24.39 20.56 17.89
N GLU A 84 -24.91 21.78 18.01
CA GLU A 84 -25.02 22.72 16.88
C GLU A 84 -23.66 23.25 16.36
N ARG A 85 -22.69 23.42 17.25
CA ARG A 85 -21.35 23.98 16.95
C ARG A 85 -20.50 23.11 16.03
N PHE A 86 -19.39 23.65 15.54
CA PHE A 86 -18.39 22.84 14.83
C PHE A 86 -17.90 21.66 15.69
N LEU A 87 -17.78 20.48 15.07
CA LEU A 87 -17.20 19.27 15.67
C LEU A 87 -16.03 18.81 14.81
N PRO A 88 -14.85 18.57 15.40
CA PRO A 88 -13.78 17.86 14.73
C PRO A 88 -14.24 16.49 14.25
N LYS A 89 -13.67 16.00 13.14
CA LYS A 89 -14.04 14.69 12.57
C LYS A 89 -13.88 13.53 13.56
N GLU A 90 -12.90 13.61 14.46
CA GLU A 90 -12.65 12.61 15.49
C GLU A 90 -13.85 12.47 16.45
N ASP A 91 -14.59 13.55 16.73
CA ASP A 91 -15.71 13.52 17.68
C ASP A 91 -17.04 13.07 17.06
N LEU A 92 -17.09 12.89 15.73
CA LEU A 92 -18.33 12.57 15.01
C LEU A 92 -18.87 11.17 15.32
N TRP A 93 -18.00 10.20 15.64
CA TRP A 93 -18.34 8.77 15.71
C TRP A 93 -19.56 8.45 16.58
N LEU A 94 -19.76 9.22 17.66
CA LEU A 94 -20.88 9.04 18.61
C LEU A 94 -22.26 9.31 18.01
N TYR A 95 -22.31 10.10 16.95
CA TYR A 95 -23.54 10.65 16.40
C TYR A 95 -23.90 10.07 15.02
N LEU A 96 -22.94 9.42 14.35
CA LEU A 96 -23.11 8.97 12.96
C LEU A 96 -24.25 7.94 12.81
N GLY A 97 -24.28 6.89 13.63
CA GLY A 97 -25.32 5.86 13.54
C GLY A 97 -26.56 6.11 14.39
N THR A 98 -26.47 6.99 15.39
CA THR A 98 -27.57 7.34 16.31
C THR A 98 -28.44 8.48 15.79
N GLU A 99 -27.83 9.46 15.11
CA GLU A 99 -28.51 10.69 14.67
C GLU A 99 -28.35 10.92 13.16
N PHE A 100 -27.12 10.94 12.63
CA PHE A 100 -26.87 11.33 11.24
C PHE A 100 -27.59 10.43 10.23
N VAL A 101 -27.33 9.12 10.28
CA VAL A 101 -27.94 8.17 9.33
C VAL A 101 -29.46 8.09 9.48
N PRO A 102 -30.04 7.99 10.71
CA PRO A 102 -31.49 8.07 10.88
C PRO A 102 -32.10 9.36 10.31
N ASN A 103 -31.50 10.53 10.58
CA ASN A 103 -31.99 11.80 10.08
C ASN A 103 -31.88 11.93 8.55
N LEU A 104 -30.83 11.36 7.94
CA LEU A 104 -30.66 11.27 6.50
C LEU A 104 -31.75 10.39 5.85
N ILE A 105 -32.03 9.22 6.42
CA ILE A 105 -33.11 8.34 5.94
C ILE A 105 -34.45 9.06 6.04
N SER A 106 -34.76 9.65 7.20
CA SER A 106 -35.99 10.42 7.38
C SER A 106 -36.10 11.63 6.45
N PHE A 107 -34.97 12.24 6.05
CA PHE A 107 -34.98 13.30 5.04
C PHE A 107 -35.46 12.77 3.70
N TYR A 108 -34.87 11.69 3.19
CA TYR A 108 -35.28 11.11 1.91
C TYR A 108 -36.70 10.52 1.92
N GLU A 109 -37.12 9.92 3.04
CA GLU A 109 -38.49 9.45 3.22
C GLU A 109 -39.51 10.60 3.13
N ARG A 110 -39.20 11.77 3.70
CA ARG A 110 -40.04 12.98 3.57
C ARG A 110 -40.06 13.54 2.16
N GLU A 111 -38.94 13.47 1.43
CA GLU A 111 -38.90 13.85 0.01
C GLU A 111 -39.62 12.83 -0.90
N GLY A 112 -39.85 11.61 -0.41
CA GLY A 112 -40.54 10.55 -1.15
C GLY A 112 -39.66 9.78 -2.15
N SER A 113 -38.34 9.97 -2.13
CA SER A 113 -37.40 9.26 -3.01
C SER A 113 -36.04 9.06 -2.33
N LEU A 114 -35.58 7.81 -2.27
CA LEU A 114 -34.21 7.45 -1.92
C LEU A 114 -33.28 7.61 -3.15
N PRO A 115 -31.97 7.83 -2.93
CA PRO A 115 -31.00 7.79 -4.02
C PRO A 115 -30.90 6.37 -4.62
N ASP A 116 -30.56 6.28 -5.91
CA ASP A 116 -30.32 5.01 -6.60
C ASP A 116 -29.04 4.32 -6.11
N ALA A 117 -28.05 5.10 -5.68
CA ALA A 117 -26.78 4.62 -5.16
C ALA A 117 -26.09 5.65 -4.27
N VAL A 118 -25.12 5.19 -3.49
CA VAL A 118 -24.28 6.03 -2.63
C VAL A 118 -22.81 5.93 -3.05
N THR A 119 -22.08 7.03 -2.94
CA THR A 119 -20.61 7.00 -2.85
C THR A 119 -20.20 7.55 -1.50
N SER A 120 -19.37 6.82 -0.77
CA SER A 120 -18.89 7.21 0.55
C SER A 120 -17.42 7.58 0.52
N HIS A 121 -17.10 8.60 1.31
CA HIS A 121 -15.78 9.20 1.34
C HIS A 121 -15.26 9.25 2.77
N TYR A 122 -14.04 8.73 2.99
CA TYR A 122 -13.39 8.60 4.30
C TYR A 122 -14.12 7.64 5.26
N GLY A 123 -13.47 7.31 6.39
CA GLY A 123 -13.96 6.27 7.31
C GLY A 123 -15.33 6.58 7.93
N ASP A 124 -15.64 7.86 8.19
CA ASP A 124 -16.91 8.32 8.72
C ASP A 124 -18.05 8.18 7.69
N GLY A 125 -17.83 8.66 6.46
CA GLY A 125 -18.76 8.46 5.36
C GLY A 125 -18.95 6.99 5.03
N GLY A 126 -17.88 6.21 5.09
CA GLY A 126 -17.89 4.75 4.92
C GLY A 126 -18.79 4.04 5.92
N LEU A 127 -18.69 4.38 7.21
CA LEU A 127 -19.58 3.87 8.25
C LEU A 127 -21.04 4.29 8.00
N CYS A 128 -21.27 5.56 7.71
CA CYS A 128 -22.63 6.05 7.42
C CYS A 128 -23.27 5.32 6.25
N ALA A 129 -22.50 5.07 5.19
CA ALA A 129 -23.00 4.32 4.03
C ALA A 129 -23.24 2.84 4.33
N ALA A 130 -22.40 2.20 5.16
CA ALA A 130 -22.65 0.83 5.62
C ALA A 130 -23.95 0.72 6.44
N LEU A 131 -24.21 1.68 7.33
CA LEU A 131 -25.44 1.75 8.12
C LEU A 131 -26.67 2.10 7.26
N PHE A 132 -26.50 2.99 6.28
CA PHE A 132 -27.54 3.35 5.32
C PHE A 132 -27.91 2.14 4.43
N GLU A 133 -26.92 1.41 3.93
CA GLU A 133 -27.11 0.17 3.15
C GLU A 133 -27.85 -0.90 3.96
N GLU A 134 -27.46 -1.13 5.22
CA GLU A 134 -28.13 -2.09 6.11
C GLU A 134 -29.63 -1.78 6.27
N ARG A 135 -29.99 -0.50 6.35
CA ARG A 135 -31.39 -0.07 6.58
C ARG A 135 -32.23 0.07 5.32
N THR A 136 -31.62 0.37 4.19
CA THR A 136 -32.33 0.75 2.95
C THR A 136 -32.10 -0.21 1.78
N GLY A 137 -31.05 -1.03 1.84
CA GLY A 137 -30.60 -1.88 0.74
C GLY A 137 -29.92 -1.13 -0.41
N ILE A 138 -29.73 0.19 -0.31
CA ILE A 138 -29.09 0.98 -1.37
C ILE A 138 -27.57 0.69 -1.38
N PRO A 139 -27.01 0.25 -2.53
CA PRO A 139 -25.60 -0.10 -2.62
C PRO A 139 -24.71 1.14 -2.60
N PHE A 140 -23.44 0.95 -2.19
CA PHE A 140 -22.47 2.04 -2.15
C PHE A 140 -21.06 1.67 -2.61
N SER A 141 -20.35 2.63 -3.20
CA SER A 141 -18.89 2.58 -3.36
C SER A 141 -18.18 3.22 -2.18
N PHE A 142 -16.99 2.74 -1.82
CA PHE A 142 -16.18 3.32 -0.74
C PHE A 142 -14.84 3.86 -1.26
N THR A 143 -14.55 5.13 -0.97
CA THR A 143 -13.27 5.79 -1.27
C THR A 143 -12.63 6.24 0.04
N ALA A 144 -11.50 5.66 0.42
CA ALA A 144 -10.93 5.92 1.74
C ALA A 144 -10.31 7.32 1.86
N HIS A 145 -9.66 7.84 0.80
CA HIS A 145 -8.80 9.06 0.78
C HIS A 145 -7.57 8.98 1.70
N SER A 146 -7.75 8.56 2.94
CA SER A 146 -6.73 8.23 3.91
C SER A 146 -7.25 7.14 4.82
N LEU A 147 -6.44 6.09 4.97
CA LEU A 147 -6.71 4.99 5.89
C LEU A 147 -6.06 5.21 7.25
N GLY A 148 -6.74 4.79 8.32
CA GLY A 148 -6.32 4.95 9.70
C GLY A 148 -4.99 4.26 10.00
N ALA A 149 -4.79 3.05 9.51
CA ALA A 149 -3.56 2.29 9.72
C ALA A 149 -2.33 3.02 9.16
N GLN A 150 -2.40 3.53 7.93
CA GLN A 150 -1.30 4.29 7.31
C GLN A 150 -1.05 5.62 8.03
N LYS A 151 -2.09 6.21 8.65
CA LYS A 151 -1.91 7.41 9.49
C LYS A 151 -1.14 7.04 10.76
N MET A 152 -1.46 5.90 11.39
CA MET A 152 -0.72 5.40 12.56
C MET A 152 0.74 5.08 12.22
N ASP A 153 1.01 4.44 11.08
CA ASP A 153 2.37 4.15 10.60
C ASP A 153 3.19 5.44 10.43
N LYS A 154 2.60 6.44 9.76
CA LYS A 154 3.24 7.76 9.54
C LYS A 154 3.52 8.52 10.84
N MET A 155 2.69 8.31 11.85
CA MET A 155 2.87 8.89 13.19
C MET A 155 3.87 8.09 14.05
N GLY A 156 4.25 6.88 13.63
CA GLY A 156 5.11 5.99 14.40
C GLY A 156 4.45 5.52 15.71
N VAL A 157 3.15 5.26 15.68
CA VAL A 157 2.40 4.83 16.88
C VAL A 157 2.91 3.47 17.34
N ARG A 158 3.42 3.41 18.57
CA ARG A 158 3.83 2.15 19.20
C ARG A 158 2.71 1.62 20.07
N ARG A 159 2.71 0.32 20.35
CA ARG A 159 1.66 -0.32 21.17
C ARG A 159 1.50 0.32 22.53
N ARG A 160 2.59 0.73 23.17
CA ARG A 160 2.57 1.42 24.48
C ARG A 160 1.92 2.82 24.45
N ASP A 161 1.90 3.46 23.28
CA ASP A 161 1.40 4.82 23.07
C ASP A 161 -0.05 4.79 22.52
N VAL A 162 -0.64 3.59 22.33
CA VAL A 162 -1.93 3.42 21.65
C VAL A 162 -3.09 4.07 22.39
N ALA A 163 -3.11 3.99 23.72
CA ALA A 163 -4.21 4.53 24.52
C ALA A 163 -4.30 6.07 24.41
N GLU A 164 -3.17 6.76 24.56
CA GLU A 164 -3.08 8.22 24.38
C GLU A 164 -3.43 8.63 22.95
N THR A 165 -2.93 7.87 21.97
CA THR A 165 -3.20 8.15 20.56
C THR A 165 -4.69 7.97 20.24
N ASP A 166 -5.33 6.93 20.78
CA ASP A 166 -6.74 6.63 20.55
C ASP A 166 -7.68 7.61 21.25
N GLU A 167 -7.30 8.15 22.41
CA GLU A 167 -8.05 9.21 23.08
C GLU A 167 -8.18 10.45 22.18
N LYS A 168 -7.16 10.76 21.38
CA LYS A 168 -7.16 11.90 20.48
C LYS A 168 -7.75 11.62 19.10
N TYR A 169 -7.46 10.46 18.51
CA TYR A 169 -7.76 10.18 17.10
C TYR A 169 -8.82 9.09 16.88
N HIS A 170 -9.22 8.39 17.96
CA HIS A 170 -10.24 7.35 17.94
C HIS A 170 -10.01 6.29 16.83
N PHE A 171 -8.77 5.81 16.71
CA PHE A 171 -8.40 4.77 15.76
C PHE A 171 -9.13 3.45 16.00
N SER A 172 -9.50 3.14 17.25
CA SER A 172 -10.31 1.98 17.64
C SER A 172 -11.65 1.96 16.91
N LYS A 173 -12.29 3.13 16.78
CA LYS A 173 -13.54 3.30 16.04
C LYS A 173 -13.26 3.40 14.54
N ARG A 174 -12.29 4.22 14.16
CA ARG A 174 -11.97 4.49 12.75
C ARG A 174 -11.58 3.24 11.97
N ILE A 175 -10.68 2.40 12.50
CA ILE A 175 -10.23 1.19 11.81
C ILE A 175 -11.40 0.21 11.64
N VAL A 176 -12.25 0.06 12.65
CA VAL A 176 -13.45 -0.79 12.56
C VAL A 176 -14.43 -0.23 11.52
N ALA A 177 -14.70 1.07 11.54
CA ALA A 177 -15.53 1.76 10.53
C ALA A 177 -15.01 1.57 9.10
N GLU A 178 -13.70 1.72 8.89
CA GLU A 178 -13.06 1.49 7.60
C GLU A 178 -13.18 0.02 7.17
N ARG A 179 -12.98 -0.94 8.08
CA ARG A 179 -13.19 -2.37 7.78
C ARG A 179 -14.62 -2.68 7.37
N LEU A 180 -15.62 -2.10 8.07
CA LEU A 180 -17.03 -2.23 7.70
C LEU A 180 -17.29 -1.67 6.32
N ALA A 181 -16.79 -0.47 6.02
CA ALA A 181 -16.94 0.16 4.71
C ALA A 181 -16.29 -0.67 3.60
N MET A 182 -15.08 -1.19 3.81
CA MET A 182 -14.37 -2.04 2.85
C MET A 182 -15.13 -3.33 2.53
N ASN A 183 -15.64 -3.98 3.58
CA ASN A 183 -16.35 -5.24 3.47
C ASN A 183 -17.74 -5.08 2.86
N ARG A 184 -18.50 -4.07 3.32
CA ARG A 184 -19.91 -3.92 2.96
C ARG A 184 -20.14 -3.09 1.70
N SER A 185 -19.18 -2.25 1.31
CA SER A 185 -19.25 -1.57 0.02
C SER A 185 -19.40 -2.58 -1.10
N ARG A 186 -20.00 -2.15 -2.19
CA ARG A 186 -20.03 -2.91 -3.44
C ARG A 186 -18.63 -3.01 -4.05
N VAL A 187 -17.93 -1.88 -4.06
CA VAL A 187 -16.61 -1.71 -4.67
C VAL A 187 -15.82 -0.67 -3.89
N ASN A 188 -14.53 -0.95 -3.69
CA ASN A 188 -13.57 -0.03 -3.14
C ASN A 188 -12.93 0.75 -4.30
N VAL A 189 -13.05 2.07 -4.28
CA VAL A 189 -12.45 2.95 -5.28
C VAL A 189 -11.13 3.48 -4.72
N THR A 190 -10.07 3.33 -5.50
CA THR A 190 -8.71 3.80 -5.19
C THR A 190 -8.26 4.77 -6.27
N SER A 191 -7.33 5.68 -5.95
CA SER A 191 -6.78 6.61 -6.94
C SER A 191 -5.69 5.97 -7.82
N THR A 192 -5.05 4.90 -7.34
CA THR A 192 -3.95 4.19 -8.01
C THR A 192 -4.02 2.70 -7.74
N GLY A 193 -3.41 1.89 -8.62
CA GLY A 193 -3.21 0.46 -8.34
C GLY A 193 -2.30 0.24 -7.12
N GLN A 194 -1.36 1.14 -6.86
CA GLN A 194 -0.46 1.04 -5.71
C GLN A 194 -1.20 1.19 -4.37
N GLU A 195 -2.15 2.13 -4.27
CA GLU A 195 -2.96 2.32 -3.07
C GLU A 195 -3.63 1.02 -2.62
N ARG A 196 -4.20 0.28 -3.58
CA ARG A 196 -4.81 -1.04 -3.36
C ARG A 196 -3.83 -2.05 -2.77
N PHE A 197 -2.63 -2.19 -3.34
CA PHE A 197 -1.69 -3.25 -2.96
C PHE A 197 -0.72 -2.88 -1.84
N VAL A 198 -0.69 -1.61 -1.41
CA VAL A 198 0.14 -1.13 -0.30
C VAL A 198 -0.71 -0.79 0.92
N GLN A 199 -1.85 -0.13 0.73
CA GLN A 199 -2.63 0.37 1.88
C GLN A 199 -3.68 -0.63 2.35
N TYR A 200 -4.46 -1.19 1.42
CA TYR A 200 -5.53 -2.15 1.75
C TYR A 200 -5.03 -3.55 2.12
N THR A 201 -3.75 -3.85 1.83
CA THR A 201 -3.07 -5.10 2.24
C THR A 201 -2.56 -5.10 3.67
N HIS A 202 -2.62 -3.94 4.37
CA HIS A 202 -2.15 -3.80 5.74
C HIS A 202 -2.85 -4.76 6.72
N ASN A 203 -2.13 -5.25 7.73
CA ASN A 203 -2.62 -6.24 8.70
C ASN A 203 -3.94 -5.82 9.38
N ALA A 204 -4.09 -4.53 9.69
CA ALA A 204 -5.30 -3.95 10.26
C ALA A 204 -6.59 -4.14 9.42
N TYR A 205 -6.47 -4.35 8.10
CA TYR A 205 -7.61 -4.55 7.20
C TYR A 205 -7.80 -6.01 6.76
N ARG A 206 -7.01 -6.94 7.31
CA ARG A 206 -7.13 -8.37 7.00
C ARG A 206 -8.50 -8.91 7.35
N GLY A 207 -9.09 -9.65 6.41
CA GLY A 207 -10.44 -10.19 6.51
C GLY A 207 -11.57 -9.19 6.23
N ALA A 208 -11.28 -7.89 6.06
CA ALA A 208 -12.31 -6.92 5.65
C ALA A 208 -12.61 -7.01 4.15
N VAL A 209 -11.56 -7.03 3.33
CA VAL A 209 -11.65 -7.19 1.88
C VAL A 209 -10.42 -7.94 1.35
N ASP A 210 -10.58 -8.69 0.27
CA ASP A 210 -9.46 -9.29 -0.47
C ASP A 210 -8.89 -8.28 -1.48
N PRO A 211 -7.68 -7.73 -1.27
CA PRO A 211 -7.07 -6.78 -2.20
C PRO A 211 -6.72 -7.40 -3.55
N THR A 212 -6.76 -8.71 -3.72
CA THR A 212 -6.52 -9.40 -5.00
C THR A 212 -7.81 -9.63 -5.80
N ASP A 213 -8.98 -9.38 -5.19
CA ASP A 213 -10.28 -9.50 -5.87
C ASP A 213 -10.54 -8.27 -6.75
N GLY A 214 -10.34 -8.44 -8.06
CA GLY A 214 -10.59 -7.40 -9.07
C GLY A 214 -12.04 -6.93 -9.14
N ALA A 215 -13.02 -7.73 -8.70
CA ALA A 215 -14.42 -7.31 -8.69
C ALA A 215 -14.74 -6.37 -7.52
N ARG A 216 -13.88 -6.34 -6.50
CA ARG A 216 -14.06 -5.55 -5.26
C ARG A 216 -13.29 -4.24 -5.26
N PHE A 217 -12.47 -4.00 -6.28
CA PHE A 217 -11.62 -2.82 -6.40
C PHE A 217 -11.63 -2.25 -7.80
N THR A 218 -11.69 -0.94 -7.91
CA THR A 218 -11.40 -0.21 -9.14
C THR A 218 -10.43 0.92 -8.85
N ALA A 219 -9.51 1.17 -9.79
CA ALA A 219 -8.63 2.34 -9.76
C ALA A 219 -9.27 3.43 -10.63
N VAL A 220 -9.83 4.45 -9.98
CA VAL A 220 -10.43 5.61 -10.65
C VAL A 220 -9.63 6.83 -10.24
N PRO A 221 -8.68 7.28 -11.08
CA PRO A 221 -7.81 8.38 -10.74
C PRO A 221 -8.60 9.70 -10.64
N PRO A 222 -8.21 10.64 -9.75
CA PRO A 222 -8.79 11.98 -9.73
C PRO A 222 -8.52 12.73 -11.03
N GLY A 223 -9.41 13.67 -11.32
CA GLY A 223 -9.33 14.56 -12.47
C GLY A 223 -8.57 15.85 -12.21
N VAL A 224 -8.16 16.50 -13.29
CA VAL A 224 -7.74 17.91 -13.30
C VAL A 224 -8.98 18.78 -13.52
N ALA A 225 -9.08 19.89 -12.79
CA ALA A 225 -10.09 20.92 -13.01
C ALA A 225 -9.84 21.65 -14.35
N MET A 226 -10.33 21.07 -15.44
CA MET A 226 -10.10 21.58 -16.81
C MET A 226 -10.62 23.00 -17.00
N HIS A 227 -11.69 23.39 -16.31
CA HIS A 227 -12.19 24.76 -16.34
C HIS A 227 -11.17 25.79 -15.81
N ILE A 228 -10.19 25.37 -14.99
CA ILE A 228 -9.10 26.21 -14.49
C ILE A 228 -7.83 26.02 -15.33
N PHE A 229 -7.40 24.77 -15.51
CA PHE A 229 -6.06 24.45 -16.02
C PHE A 229 -6.00 24.22 -17.53
N ASP A 230 -7.11 24.05 -18.25
CA ASP A 230 -7.06 23.85 -19.70
C ASP A 230 -6.29 24.99 -20.38
N LYS A 231 -5.43 24.64 -21.34
CA LYS A 231 -4.64 25.60 -22.13
C LYS A 231 -5.50 26.66 -22.86
N ASN A 232 -6.76 26.34 -23.14
CA ASN A 232 -7.72 27.24 -23.79
C ASN A 232 -8.59 28.00 -22.79
N SER A 233 -8.54 27.67 -21.49
CA SER A 233 -9.26 28.41 -20.45
C SER A 233 -8.70 29.83 -20.28
N ARG A 234 -9.55 30.75 -19.86
CA ARG A 234 -9.21 32.16 -19.60
C ARG A 234 -9.82 32.57 -18.27
N THR A 235 -9.08 33.36 -17.50
CA THR A 235 -9.54 33.97 -16.25
C THR A 235 -9.37 35.48 -16.35
N ASP A 236 -10.20 36.24 -15.63
CA ASP A 236 -10.20 37.72 -15.69
C ASP A 236 -8.83 38.33 -15.28
N ASP A 237 -8.10 37.61 -14.43
CA ASP A 237 -6.79 38.01 -13.90
C ASP A 237 -5.58 37.63 -14.80
N GLU A 238 -5.80 36.98 -15.96
CA GLU A 238 -4.72 36.52 -16.86
C GLU A 238 -3.69 37.60 -17.18
N GLY A 239 -4.15 38.80 -17.53
CA GLY A 239 -3.26 39.92 -17.88
C GLY A 239 -2.36 40.35 -16.72
N ALA A 240 -2.91 40.42 -15.51
CA ALA A 240 -2.16 40.80 -14.31
C ALA A 240 -1.14 39.73 -13.92
N VAL A 241 -1.48 38.44 -14.05
CA VAL A 241 -0.54 37.35 -13.77
C VAL A 241 0.60 37.34 -14.78
N ARG A 242 0.31 37.54 -16.07
CA ARG A 242 1.34 37.61 -17.12
C ARG A 242 2.33 38.73 -16.87
N GLU A 243 1.83 39.91 -16.49
CA GLU A 243 2.68 41.05 -16.15
C GLU A 243 3.51 40.79 -14.90
N HIS A 244 2.92 40.17 -13.87
CA HIS A 244 3.63 39.77 -12.66
C HIS A 244 4.79 38.82 -12.96
N VAL A 245 4.53 37.73 -13.68
CA VAL A 245 5.57 36.76 -14.06
C VAL A 245 6.65 37.44 -14.89
N ARG A 246 6.29 38.29 -15.86
CA ARG A 246 7.26 39.06 -16.65
C ARG A 246 8.15 39.93 -15.77
N ALA A 247 7.57 40.71 -14.86
CA ALA A 247 8.31 41.59 -13.97
C ALA A 247 9.27 40.82 -13.07
N CYS A 248 8.88 39.66 -12.54
CA CYS A 248 9.77 38.80 -11.76
C CYS A 248 10.93 38.24 -12.60
N LEU A 249 10.66 37.80 -13.83
CA LEU A 249 11.71 37.33 -14.74
C LEU A 249 12.69 38.46 -15.11
N GLU A 250 12.19 39.67 -15.39
CA GLU A 250 13.02 40.85 -15.68
C GLU A 250 13.83 41.33 -14.48
N ARG A 251 13.32 41.14 -13.25
CA ARG A 251 14.02 41.43 -12.00
C ARG A 251 15.22 40.50 -11.79
N ASP A 252 15.03 39.19 -12.02
CA ASP A 252 15.98 38.17 -11.58
C ASP A 252 16.93 37.66 -12.67
N LEU A 253 16.52 37.71 -13.93
CA LEU A 253 17.27 37.12 -15.04
C LEU A 253 18.12 38.14 -15.81
N ALA A 254 19.25 37.69 -16.34
CA ALA A 254 20.07 38.51 -17.22
C ALA A 254 19.29 38.89 -18.50
N PRO A 255 19.45 40.12 -19.03
CA PRO A 255 18.64 40.60 -20.16
C PRO A 255 18.69 39.73 -21.42
N ASP A 256 19.85 39.13 -21.71
CA ASP A 256 20.07 38.23 -22.85
C ASP A 256 19.39 36.85 -22.70
N ARG A 257 18.93 36.52 -21.48
CA ARG A 257 18.27 35.26 -21.14
C ARG A 257 16.75 35.35 -21.10
N LEU A 258 16.18 36.55 -21.17
CA LEU A 258 14.72 36.77 -21.08
C LEU A 258 13.91 36.15 -22.22
N SER A 259 14.55 35.72 -23.31
CA SER A 259 13.90 34.96 -24.40
C SER A 259 13.99 33.45 -24.24
N LEU A 260 14.81 32.94 -23.30
CA LEU A 260 14.98 31.51 -23.12
C LEU A 260 13.74 30.88 -22.44
N PRO A 261 13.45 29.60 -22.75
CA PRO A 261 12.52 28.77 -21.99
C PRO A 261 12.87 28.71 -20.50
N CYS A 262 11.91 28.30 -19.69
CA CYS A 262 12.11 28.06 -18.26
C CYS A 262 11.92 26.58 -17.91
N VAL A 263 12.74 26.05 -17.00
CA VAL A 263 12.43 24.88 -16.19
C VAL A 263 11.63 25.38 -15.00
N VAL A 264 10.39 24.91 -14.85
CA VAL A 264 9.43 25.44 -13.88
C VAL A 264 9.18 24.40 -12.80
N ALA A 265 9.63 24.69 -11.59
CA ALA A 265 9.30 23.91 -10.39
C ALA A 265 8.16 24.60 -9.65
N SER A 266 7.10 23.86 -9.34
CA SER A 266 5.96 24.37 -8.58
C SER A 266 5.45 23.30 -7.64
N SER A 267 5.94 23.35 -6.40
CA SER A 267 5.46 22.54 -5.29
C SER A 267 5.89 23.18 -3.95
N ARG A 268 5.37 22.67 -2.83
CA ARG A 268 5.78 23.13 -1.49
C ARG A 268 7.28 22.90 -1.28
N LEU A 269 7.98 23.86 -0.70
CA LEU A 269 9.40 23.76 -0.36
C LEU A 269 9.60 22.85 0.87
N ASP A 270 9.40 21.56 0.65
CA ASP A 270 9.56 20.48 1.63
C ASP A 270 10.75 19.60 1.21
N PRO A 271 11.59 19.11 2.15
CA PRO A 271 12.72 18.24 1.83
C PRO A 271 12.36 17.02 0.97
N LYS A 272 11.16 16.45 1.13
CA LYS A 272 10.68 15.30 0.35
C LYS A 272 10.42 15.62 -1.12
N LYS A 273 10.15 16.89 -1.44
CA LYS A 273 9.98 17.36 -2.83
C LYS A 273 11.31 17.52 -3.56
N ASN A 274 12.44 17.48 -2.84
CA ASN A 274 13.78 17.34 -3.41
C ASN A 274 14.10 18.40 -4.48
N HIS A 275 13.78 19.66 -4.18
CA HIS A 275 14.11 20.80 -5.03
C HIS A 275 15.63 21.02 -5.15
N ILE A 276 16.40 20.61 -4.15
CA ILE A 276 17.85 20.72 -4.15
C ILE A 276 18.45 19.91 -5.31
N SER A 277 18.03 18.64 -5.48
CA SER A 277 18.48 17.81 -6.62
C SER A 277 18.17 18.43 -7.97
N LEU A 278 16.99 19.07 -8.13
CA LEU A 278 16.65 19.80 -9.36
C LEU A 278 17.62 20.97 -9.63
N VAL A 279 17.94 21.75 -8.60
CA VAL A 279 18.87 22.89 -8.72
C VAL A 279 20.29 22.39 -9.00
N GLU A 280 20.71 21.29 -8.38
CA GLU A 280 22.01 20.64 -8.64
C GLU A 280 22.11 20.08 -10.06
N ALA A 281 21.07 19.41 -10.55
CA ALA A 281 20.97 18.93 -11.93
C ALA A 281 21.06 20.08 -12.94
N PHE A 282 20.39 21.21 -12.66
CA PHE A 282 20.48 22.40 -13.49
C PHE A 282 21.90 23.00 -13.43
N ALA A 283 22.51 23.08 -12.24
CA ALA A 283 23.84 23.63 -12.04
C ALA A 283 24.94 22.81 -12.75
N SER A 284 24.82 21.48 -12.74
CA SER A 284 25.82 20.54 -13.25
C SER A 284 25.83 20.41 -14.77
N SER A 285 24.81 20.92 -15.47
CA SER A 285 24.64 20.78 -16.92
C SER A 285 24.83 22.09 -17.68
N PRO A 286 26.01 22.32 -18.30
CA PRO A 286 26.25 23.51 -19.12
C PRO A 286 25.25 23.65 -20.27
N THR A 287 24.92 22.55 -20.95
CA THR A 287 23.98 22.56 -22.09
C THR A 287 22.56 22.95 -21.67
N LEU A 288 22.10 22.51 -20.49
CA LEU A 288 20.81 22.92 -19.94
C LEU A 288 20.82 24.40 -19.56
N ARG A 289 21.89 24.89 -18.91
CA ARG A 289 22.05 26.30 -18.54
C ARG A 289 22.09 27.24 -19.74
N GLU A 290 22.67 26.79 -20.86
CA GLU A 290 22.67 27.55 -22.11
C GLU A 290 21.27 27.60 -22.77
N SER A 291 20.44 26.58 -22.53
CA SER A 291 19.17 26.40 -23.23
C SER A 291 17.94 26.91 -22.48
N ALA A 292 18.01 27.08 -21.15
CA ALA A 292 16.86 27.46 -20.32
C ALA A 292 17.27 28.23 -19.05
N ASN A 293 16.30 28.89 -18.43
CA ASN A 293 16.36 29.44 -17.07
C ASN A 293 15.70 28.50 -16.06
N LEU A 294 15.96 28.68 -14.77
CA LEU A 294 15.26 27.96 -13.70
C LEU A 294 14.26 28.90 -13.00
N VAL A 295 13.02 28.47 -12.87
CA VAL A 295 11.95 29.20 -12.19
C VAL A 295 11.37 28.33 -11.09
N ILE A 296 11.37 28.83 -9.85
CA ILE A 296 10.74 28.16 -8.70
C ILE A 296 9.56 29.02 -8.24
N LEU A 297 8.35 28.51 -8.47
CA LEU A 297 7.12 29.14 -7.99
C LEU A 297 6.92 28.77 -6.51
N THR A 298 6.85 29.79 -5.65
CA THR A 298 6.56 29.60 -4.23
C THR A 298 5.09 29.91 -3.93
N GLY A 299 4.59 29.47 -2.77
CA GLY A 299 3.25 29.81 -2.32
C GLY A 299 3.15 31.26 -1.83
N ASN A 300 3.99 31.62 -0.86
CA ASN A 300 3.82 32.87 -0.11
C ASN A 300 5.00 33.86 -0.22
N MET A 301 6.16 33.43 -0.73
CA MET A 301 7.41 34.21 -0.72
C MET A 301 7.67 34.91 -2.06
N GLU A 302 7.62 36.25 -2.06
CA GLU A 302 7.69 37.05 -3.29
C GLU A 302 9.11 37.18 -3.88
N ASN A 303 10.14 37.18 -3.03
CA ASN A 303 11.53 37.26 -3.46
C ASN A 303 12.51 36.52 -2.53
N PRO A 304 12.43 35.17 -2.46
CA PRO A 304 13.31 34.37 -1.61
C PRO A 304 14.77 34.34 -2.08
N LEU A 305 15.10 34.86 -3.27
CA LEU A 305 16.50 35.03 -3.70
C LEU A 305 17.25 36.11 -2.91
N GLU A 306 16.50 37.04 -2.30
CA GLU A 306 17.04 38.15 -1.51
C GLU A 306 16.67 38.03 -0.03
N ASP A 307 15.43 37.65 0.29
CA ASP A 307 14.95 37.56 1.66
C ASP A 307 13.92 36.44 1.85
N TYR A 308 14.28 35.49 2.71
CA TYR A 308 13.41 34.39 3.15
C TYR A 308 13.47 34.23 4.68
N ARG A 309 13.63 35.33 5.41
CA ARG A 309 13.66 35.31 6.89
C ARG A 309 12.37 34.81 7.52
N ASP A 310 11.25 34.94 6.83
CA ASP A 310 9.94 34.48 7.30
C ASP A 310 9.64 33.01 6.94
N ALA A 311 10.56 32.31 6.26
CA ALA A 311 10.44 30.89 5.97
C ALA A 311 10.45 30.06 7.27
N ASP A 312 9.61 29.02 7.32
CA ASP A 312 9.66 28.04 8.40
C ASP A 312 10.95 27.19 8.35
N ASP A 313 11.21 26.40 9.38
CA ASP A 313 12.47 25.62 9.48
C ASP A 313 12.65 24.63 8.31
N GLY A 314 11.55 24.06 7.81
CA GLY A 314 11.57 23.13 6.68
C GLY A 314 11.86 23.84 5.36
N GLU A 315 11.14 24.93 5.10
CA GLU A 315 11.34 25.78 3.93
C GLU A 315 12.76 26.37 3.92
N ARG A 316 13.23 26.86 5.08
CA ARG A 316 14.58 27.42 5.25
C ARG A 316 15.66 26.40 4.95
N THR A 317 15.52 25.17 5.44
CA THR A 317 16.48 24.08 5.15
C THR A 317 16.60 23.83 3.64
N VAL A 318 15.46 23.81 2.94
CA VAL A 318 15.45 23.64 1.48
C VAL A 318 16.08 24.85 0.78
N LEU A 319 15.69 26.07 1.18
CA LEU A 319 16.19 27.30 0.60
C LEU A 319 17.70 27.49 0.82
N ASP A 320 18.23 27.19 2.00
CA ASP A 320 19.67 27.26 2.28
C ASP A 320 20.47 26.34 1.34
N GLY A 321 19.96 25.13 1.08
CA GLY A 321 20.56 24.21 0.12
C GLY A 321 20.48 24.71 -1.33
N ILE A 322 19.36 25.30 -1.73
CA ILE A 322 19.17 25.92 -3.04
C ILE A 322 20.15 27.10 -3.22
N MET A 323 20.18 28.03 -2.26
CA MET A 323 21.03 29.23 -2.31
C MET A 323 22.51 28.87 -2.30
N GLY A 324 22.92 27.90 -1.47
CA GLY A 324 24.30 27.40 -1.46
C GLY A 324 24.72 26.82 -2.82
N THR A 325 23.80 26.19 -3.56
CA THR A 325 24.08 25.70 -4.91
C THR A 325 24.12 26.82 -5.93
N ILE A 326 23.19 27.78 -5.87
CA ILE A 326 23.16 28.97 -6.74
C ILE A 326 24.47 29.76 -6.64
N ASP A 327 24.94 30.01 -5.43
CA ASP A 327 26.13 30.82 -5.19
C ASP A 327 27.40 30.06 -5.61
N ARG A 328 27.50 28.75 -5.27
CA ARG A 328 28.64 27.90 -5.67
C ARG A 328 28.76 27.73 -7.18
N ALA A 329 27.65 27.67 -7.91
CA ALA A 329 27.62 27.46 -9.35
C ALA A 329 27.46 28.76 -10.18
N GLU A 330 27.51 29.91 -9.50
CA GLU A 330 27.38 31.25 -10.09
C GLU A 330 26.12 31.39 -10.98
N MET A 331 24.96 30.99 -10.46
CA MET A 331 23.71 30.94 -11.22
C MET A 331 22.81 32.18 -11.06
N ARG A 332 23.27 33.22 -10.38
CA ARG A 332 22.59 34.52 -10.34
C ARG A 332 22.40 35.04 -11.78
N GLY A 333 21.22 35.57 -12.09
CA GLY A 333 20.86 35.94 -13.47
C GLY A 333 20.32 34.79 -14.33
N MET A 334 20.29 33.54 -13.83
CA MET A 334 19.71 32.36 -14.52
C MET A 334 18.52 31.76 -13.79
N VAL A 335 18.29 32.18 -12.53
CA VAL A 335 17.27 31.65 -11.63
C VAL A 335 16.31 32.76 -11.23
N SER A 336 15.01 32.48 -11.23
CA SER A 336 13.97 33.37 -10.68
C SER A 336 13.10 32.62 -9.68
N MET A 337 12.72 33.29 -8.59
CA MET A 337 11.84 32.74 -7.56
C MET A 337 10.82 33.78 -7.11
N PHE A 338 9.54 33.43 -7.14
CA PHE A 338 8.47 34.36 -6.79
C PHE A 338 7.17 33.63 -6.42
N ALA A 339 6.23 34.35 -5.81
CA ALA A 339 4.99 33.76 -5.33
C ALA A 339 3.89 33.75 -6.41
N ILE A 340 3.13 32.65 -6.46
CA ILE A 340 1.86 32.59 -7.18
C ILE A 340 0.81 31.97 -6.25
N ARG A 341 -0.17 32.79 -5.85
CA ARG A 341 -1.21 32.40 -4.89
C ARG A 341 -2.50 31.98 -5.61
N GLY A 342 -2.98 30.77 -5.31
CA GLY A 342 -4.25 30.24 -5.83
C GLY A 342 -4.15 29.58 -7.20
N GLN A 343 -5.02 28.58 -7.43
CA GLN A 343 -4.98 27.73 -8.63
C GLN A 343 -5.22 28.48 -9.94
N ARG A 344 -6.15 29.44 -9.98
CA ARG A 344 -6.46 30.24 -11.19
C ARG A 344 -5.24 31.03 -11.67
N ARG A 345 -4.48 31.63 -10.75
CA ARG A 345 -3.25 32.38 -11.06
C ARG A 345 -2.12 31.43 -11.43
N LEU A 346 -2.02 30.27 -10.77
CA LEU A 346 -1.05 29.23 -11.11
C LEU A 346 -1.26 28.71 -12.54
N ALA A 347 -2.50 28.40 -12.92
CA ALA A 347 -2.85 27.97 -14.26
C ALA A 347 -2.51 29.04 -15.32
N ALA A 348 -2.80 30.32 -15.04
CA ALA A 348 -2.42 31.42 -15.93
C ALA A 348 -0.89 31.55 -16.09
N ALA A 349 -0.14 31.39 -15.00
CA ALA A 349 1.32 31.36 -15.04
C ALA A 349 1.83 30.18 -15.89
N TYR A 350 1.28 28.98 -15.73
CA TYR A 350 1.63 27.82 -16.55
C TYR A 350 1.35 28.04 -18.04
N ARG A 351 0.19 28.60 -18.40
CA ARG A 351 -0.14 28.92 -19.80
C ARG A 351 0.85 29.93 -20.38
N PHE A 352 1.16 31.00 -19.64
CA PHE A 352 2.16 31.99 -20.06
C PHE A 352 3.56 31.36 -20.24
N LEU A 353 3.96 30.46 -19.33
CA LEU A 353 5.24 29.76 -19.43
C LEU A 353 5.24 28.75 -20.57
N SER A 354 4.11 28.11 -20.89
CA SER A 354 3.94 27.21 -22.04
C SER A 354 4.12 27.95 -23.36
N GLU A 355 3.58 29.18 -23.50
CA GLU A 355 3.81 30.05 -24.68
C GLU A 355 5.31 30.30 -24.94
N ARG A 356 6.15 30.16 -23.91
CA ARG A 356 7.62 30.33 -23.95
C ARG A 356 8.39 29.01 -24.15
N ARG A 357 7.70 27.90 -24.45
CA ARG A 357 8.26 26.54 -24.55
C ARG A 357 8.94 26.06 -23.26
N SER A 358 8.43 26.49 -22.12
CA SER A 358 8.94 26.07 -20.81
C SER A 358 8.57 24.61 -20.51
N VAL A 359 9.22 24.01 -19.52
CA VAL A 359 9.05 22.61 -19.12
C VAL A 359 8.75 22.58 -17.63
N PHE A 360 7.77 21.78 -17.21
CA PHE A 360 7.48 21.55 -15.80
C PHE A 360 8.42 20.49 -15.21
N ALA A 361 8.89 20.71 -13.99
CA ALA A 361 9.78 19.79 -13.28
C ALA A 361 9.25 19.40 -11.89
N LEU A 362 9.26 18.11 -11.58
CA LEU A 362 8.98 17.59 -10.24
C LEU A 362 9.90 16.42 -9.89
N THR A 363 10.94 16.68 -9.11
CA THR A 363 12.00 15.72 -8.75
C THR A 363 11.82 15.12 -7.36
N ALA A 364 10.57 15.00 -6.87
CA ALA A 364 10.29 14.47 -5.55
C ALA A 364 10.85 13.04 -5.38
N ASN A 365 11.38 12.73 -4.19
CA ASN A 365 11.92 11.39 -3.90
C ASN A 365 10.85 10.31 -4.08
N TYR A 366 9.61 10.66 -3.76
CA TYR A 366 8.42 9.86 -4.00
C TYR A 366 7.19 10.78 -4.11
N GLU A 367 6.37 10.57 -5.13
CA GLU A 367 5.11 11.32 -5.34
C GLU A 367 3.92 10.34 -5.34
N PRO A 368 3.02 10.35 -4.34
CA PRO A 368 1.95 9.35 -4.24
C PRO A 368 1.00 9.28 -5.45
N PHE A 369 0.63 10.43 -6.02
CA PHE A 369 -0.22 10.49 -7.22
C PHE A 369 0.33 11.46 -8.27
N GLY A 370 0.56 12.72 -7.89
CA GLY A 370 1.10 13.74 -8.80
C GLY A 370 0.04 14.46 -9.63
N LEU A 371 -0.90 15.16 -8.97
CA LEU A 371 -1.83 16.09 -9.65
C LEU A 371 -1.10 17.26 -10.32
N ALA A 372 -0.07 17.83 -9.68
CA ALA A 372 0.65 18.99 -10.21
C ALA A 372 1.26 18.77 -11.61
N PRO A 373 1.90 17.63 -11.92
CA PRO A 373 2.26 17.27 -13.29
C PRO A 373 1.09 17.27 -14.27
N LEU A 374 -0.06 16.70 -13.88
CA LEU A 374 -1.25 16.63 -14.74
C LEU A 374 -1.86 18.03 -14.97
N GLU A 375 -1.88 18.89 -13.95
CA GLU A 375 -2.28 20.29 -14.05
C GLU A 375 -1.38 21.07 -15.02
N ALA A 376 -0.06 20.85 -14.97
CA ALA A 376 0.89 21.45 -15.89
C ALA A 376 0.67 20.97 -17.33
N LEU A 377 0.46 19.66 -17.53
CA LEU A 377 0.15 19.07 -18.85
C LEU A 377 -1.17 19.61 -19.41
N ALA A 378 -2.20 19.78 -18.57
CA ALA A 378 -3.48 20.38 -18.95
C ALA A 378 -3.32 21.84 -19.44
N ALA A 379 -2.41 22.59 -18.80
CA ALA A 379 -2.04 23.95 -19.19
C ALA A 379 -1.11 24.02 -20.41
N GLY A 380 -0.66 22.86 -20.92
CA GLY A 380 0.18 22.74 -22.11
C GLY A 380 1.68 22.74 -21.84
N LEU A 381 2.13 22.57 -20.59
CA LEU A 381 3.54 22.37 -20.26
C LEU A 381 3.88 20.87 -20.31
N PRO A 382 4.84 20.43 -21.14
CA PRO A 382 5.37 19.08 -21.00
C PRO A 382 6.16 18.96 -19.70
N ALA A 383 6.24 17.75 -19.15
CA ALA A 383 6.75 17.52 -17.80
C ALA A 383 7.94 16.55 -17.78
N VAL A 384 8.92 16.85 -16.92
CA VAL A 384 9.98 15.93 -16.48
C VAL A 384 9.79 15.66 -15.00
N VAL A 385 9.49 14.42 -14.63
CA VAL A 385 9.04 14.09 -13.26
C VAL A 385 9.65 12.81 -12.75
N THR A 386 9.66 12.67 -11.43
CA THR A 386 10.12 11.46 -10.74
C THR A 386 9.44 10.19 -11.25
N LYS A 387 10.23 9.13 -11.45
CA LYS A 387 9.73 7.78 -11.74
C LYS A 387 9.19 7.05 -10.50
N ASN A 388 9.31 7.65 -9.31
CA ASN A 388 8.95 7.03 -8.04
C ASN A 388 7.53 7.43 -7.60
N GLY A 389 6.60 6.48 -7.64
CA GLY A 389 5.20 6.66 -7.22
C GLY A 389 4.23 6.89 -8.37
N GLY A 390 3.15 7.62 -8.12
CA GLY A 390 2.01 7.83 -9.02
C GLY A 390 2.34 8.35 -10.43
N PRO A 391 3.33 9.24 -10.65
CA PRO A 391 3.70 9.67 -11.99
C PRO A 391 4.12 8.52 -12.93
N SER A 392 4.67 7.43 -12.39
CA SER A 392 5.04 6.25 -13.18
C SER A 392 3.84 5.49 -13.76
N GLU A 393 2.66 5.62 -13.14
CA GLU A 393 1.39 5.05 -13.58
C GLU A 393 0.62 6.09 -14.44
N SER A 394 0.68 7.37 -14.08
CA SER A 394 -0.11 8.39 -14.77
C SER A 394 0.48 8.83 -16.11
N LEU A 395 1.81 8.87 -16.21
CA LEU A 395 2.53 9.39 -17.39
C LEU A 395 3.18 8.32 -18.27
N ARG A 396 2.88 7.03 -18.03
CA ARG A 396 3.32 5.93 -18.90
C ARG A 396 2.22 4.88 -19.06
N GLU A 397 2.07 4.34 -20.26
CA GLU A 397 1.21 3.20 -20.51
C GLU A 397 1.84 2.27 -21.56
N GLY A 398 2.17 1.05 -21.17
CA GLY A 398 2.99 0.17 -22.00
C GLY A 398 4.35 0.83 -22.30
N ASP A 399 4.69 0.92 -23.58
CA ASP A 399 5.92 1.55 -24.07
C ASP A 399 5.76 3.06 -24.37
N GLU A 400 4.55 3.62 -24.21
CA GLU A 400 4.26 5.03 -24.49
C GLU A 400 4.46 5.90 -23.25
N GLU A 401 5.17 7.02 -23.43
CA GLU A 401 5.44 8.03 -22.41
C GLU A 401 4.72 9.35 -22.71
N TYR A 402 4.02 9.89 -21.71
CA TYR A 402 3.27 11.15 -21.77
C TYR A 402 3.96 12.29 -20.99
N GLY A 403 5.07 11.96 -20.31
CA GLY A 403 6.03 12.85 -19.68
C GLY A 403 7.37 12.11 -19.57
N VAL A 404 8.47 12.84 -19.36
CA VAL A 404 9.78 12.20 -19.21
C VAL A 404 9.96 11.80 -17.74
N LEU A 405 10.05 10.49 -17.49
CA LEU A 405 10.28 9.94 -16.16
C LEU A 405 11.79 9.90 -15.87
N VAL A 406 12.19 10.37 -14.68
CA VAL A 406 13.61 10.42 -14.27
C VAL A 406 13.80 9.88 -12.85
N ASP A 407 14.98 9.34 -12.54
CA ASP A 407 15.40 9.07 -11.17
C ASP A 407 15.68 10.38 -10.42
N PRO A 408 14.93 10.71 -9.35
CA PRO A 408 15.19 11.93 -8.58
C PRO A 408 16.54 11.91 -7.82
N GLY A 409 17.15 10.71 -7.66
CA GLY A 409 18.45 10.52 -7.03
C GLY A 409 19.64 10.63 -7.98
N ASP A 410 19.40 10.78 -9.29
CA ASP A 410 20.45 10.95 -10.32
C ASP A 410 20.34 12.33 -10.98
N PRO A 411 21.13 13.33 -10.55
CA PRO A 411 21.12 14.66 -11.13
C PRO A 411 21.49 14.70 -12.63
N GLU A 412 22.28 13.75 -13.14
CA GLU A 412 22.63 13.69 -14.56
C GLU A 412 21.42 13.24 -15.39
N GLU A 413 20.68 12.24 -14.91
CA GLU A 413 19.43 11.78 -15.54
C GLU A 413 18.36 12.90 -15.55
N VAL A 414 18.20 13.60 -14.42
CA VAL A 414 17.30 14.76 -14.33
C VAL A 414 17.69 15.83 -15.33
N ALA A 415 18.97 16.20 -15.40
CA ALA A 415 19.46 17.22 -16.32
C ALA A 415 19.28 16.82 -17.79
N ALA A 416 19.56 15.56 -18.13
CA ALA A 416 19.36 15.02 -19.47
C ALA A 416 17.88 15.04 -19.87
N GLY A 417 16.98 14.65 -18.95
CA GLY A 417 15.54 14.71 -19.16
C GLY A 417 15.05 16.13 -19.45
N LEU A 418 15.45 17.10 -18.62
CA LEU A 418 15.11 18.51 -18.78
C LEU A 418 15.65 19.09 -20.10
N TYR A 419 16.92 18.85 -20.40
CA TYR A 419 17.54 19.30 -21.65
C TYR A 419 16.85 18.69 -22.87
N SER A 420 16.41 17.43 -22.79
CA SER A 420 15.73 16.76 -23.90
C SER A 420 14.44 17.46 -24.33
N LEU A 421 13.77 18.17 -23.42
CA LEU A 421 12.56 18.95 -23.73
C LEU A 421 12.89 20.42 -23.97
N ALA A 422 13.68 21.05 -23.10
CA ALA A 422 13.99 22.48 -23.20
C ALA A 422 14.87 22.82 -24.41
N GLY A 423 15.80 21.92 -24.78
CA GLY A 423 16.73 22.09 -25.90
C GLY A 423 16.20 21.60 -27.25
N ASN A 424 15.04 20.95 -27.31
CA ASN A 424 14.50 20.37 -28.55
C ASN A 424 13.02 20.72 -28.75
N ALA A 425 12.75 21.68 -29.64
CA ALA A 425 11.41 22.19 -29.90
C ALA A 425 10.44 21.13 -30.48
N ASP A 426 10.94 20.16 -31.26
CA ASP A 426 10.10 19.11 -31.85
C ASP A 426 9.68 18.11 -30.79
N ARG A 427 10.63 17.69 -29.95
CA ARG A 427 10.36 16.82 -28.81
C ARG A 427 9.45 17.51 -27.79
N TRP A 428 9.68 18.79 -27.51
CA TRP A 428 8.80 19.60 -26.66
C TRP A 428 7.34 19.56 -27.16
N ARG A 429 7.12 19.84 -28.45
CA ARG A 429 5.76 19.85 -29.05
C ARG A 429 5.09 18.49 -28.93
N ARG A 430 5.82 17.41 -29.22
CA ARG A 430 5.31 16.04 -29.10
C ARG A 430 4.86 15.72 -27.68
N PHE A 431 5.68 16.00 -26.67
CA PHE A 431 5.32 15.74 -25.27
C PHE A 431 4.23 16.67 -24.75
N ALA A 432 4.17 17.92 -25.21
CA ALA A 432 3.10 18.83 -24.84
C ALA A 432 1.74 18.36 -25.38
N GLU A 433 1.70 17.88 -26.62
CA GLU A 433 0.50 17.32 -27.24
C GLU A 433 0.10 15.98 -26.61
N ALA A 434 1.05 15.05 -26.44
CA ALA A 434 0.80 13.75 -25.83
C ALA A 434 0.35 13.88 -24.38
N GLY A 435 1.02 14.71 -23.58
CA GLY A 435 0.67 14.95 -22.18
C GLY A 435 -0.73 15.58 -22.02
N TYR A 436 -1.05 16.59 -22.83
CA TYR A 436 -2.39 17.18 -22.85
C TYR A 436 -3.46 16.16 -23.27
N GLY A 437 -3.19 15.36 -24.33
CA GLY A 437 -4.09 14.30 -24.78
C GLY A 437 -4.31 13.22 -23.72
N ARG A 438 -3.27 12.87 -22.95
CA ARG A 438 -3.35 11.95 -21.81
C ARG A 438 -4.30 12.44 -20.73
N VAL A 439 -4.21 13.72 -20.37
CA VAL A 439 -5.11 14.33 -19.38
C VAL A 439 -6.56 14.25 -19.87
N LEU A 440 -6.84 14.68 -21.11
CA LEU A 440 -8.20 14.61 -21.68
C LEU A 440 -8.75 13.19 -21.76
N ALA A 441 -7.89 12.21 -22.04
CA ALA A 441 -8.31 10.82 -22.19
C ALA A 441 -8.63 10.14 -20.86
N LYS A 442 -7.91 10.48 -19.76
CA LYS A 442 -7.97 9.70 -18.52
C LYS A 442 -8.08 10.49 -17.22
N TYR A 443 -7.62 11.73 -17.17
CA TYR A 443 -7.46 12.50 -15.92
C TYR A 443 -8.28 13.79 -15.93
N THR A 444 -9.54 13.71 -16.39
CA THR A 444 -10.54 14.77 -16.17
C THR A 444 -11.57 14.30 -15.15
N TRP A 445 -12.25 15.24 -14.49
CA TRP A 445 -13.28 14.87 -13.51
C TRP A 445 -14.47 14.17 -14.15
N GLU A 446 -14.76 14.41 -15.44
CA GLU A 446 -15.75 13.65 -16.20
C GLU A 446 -15.34 12.19 -16.36
N ARG A 447 -14.06 11.90 -16.63
CA ARG A 447 -13.54 10.52 -16.67
C ARG A 447 -13.60 9.85 -15.29
N THR A 448 -13.28 10.60 -14.23
CA THR A 448 -13.45 10.11 -12.86
C THR A 448 -14.92 9.79 -12.59
N ALA A 449 -15.84 10.68 -12.95
CA ALA A 449 -17.29 10.48 -12.79
C ALA A 449 -17.80 9.25 -13.55
N GLU A 450 -17.42 9.08 -14.82
CA GLU A 450 -17.71 7.88 -15.62
C GLU A 450 -17.22 6.61 -14.90
N GLY A 451 -15.97 6.60 -14.42
CA GLY A 451 -15.41 5.46 -13.69
C GLY A 451 -16.18 5.09 -12.40
N TYR A 452 -16.64 6.09 -11.64
CA TYR A 452 -17.50 5.84 -10.48
C TYR A 452 -18.88 5.30 -10.87
N LEU A 453 -19.50 5.88 -11.90
CA LEU A 453 -20.80 5.43 -12.40
C LEU A 453 -20.72 3.98 -12.90
N ASP A 454 -19.66 3.62 -13.61
CA ASP A 454 -19.40 2.25 -14.07
C ASP A 454 -19.19 1.28 -12.90
N ALA A 455 -18.46 1.70 -11.87
CA ALA A 455 -18.22 0.90 -10.68
C ALA A 455 -19.50 0.64 -9.87
N ILE A 456 -20.34 1.68 -9.72
CA ILE A 456 -21.60 1.61 -8.98
C ILE A 456 -22.66 0.80 -9.74
N THR A 457 -22.79 0.99 -11.06
CA THR A 457 -23.74 0.25 -11.91
C THR A 457 -23.26 -1.16 -12.26
N GLY A 458 -21.96 -1.41 -12.17
CA GLY A 458 -21.33 -2.66 -12.57
C GLY A 458 -21.21 -2.87 -14.08
N ALA A 459 -21.32 -1.81 -14.87
CA ALA A 459 -21.23 -1.87 -16.33
C ALA A 459 -19.85 -2.34 -16.87
N ALA A 460 -18.80 -2.25 -16.05
CA ALA A 460 -17.45 -2.70 -16.41
C ALA A 460 -17.25 -4.23 -16.40
N ASN A 461 -18.22 -5.01 -15.89
CA ASN A 461 -18.17 -6.47 -15.90
C ASN A 461 -18.96 -7.03 -17.09
N ASP A 462 -18.24 -7.46 -18.13
CA ASP A 462 -18.84 -8.03 -19.34
C ASP A 462 -19.37 -9.46 -19.12
N SER A 463 -20.55 -9.72 -19.70
CA SER A 463 -21.31 -10.98 -19.86
C SER A 463 -22.11 -11.60 -18.67
N ASP A 464 -23.43 -11.51 -18.84
CA ASP A 464 -24.45 -12.54 -18.50
C ASP A 464 -24.99 -12.67 -17.06
N THR A 465 -24.82 -11.63 -16.22
CA THR A 465 -25.53 -11.56 -14.93
C THR A 465 -26.39 -10.31 -14.84
N SER A 466 -27.64 -10.47 -14.36
CA SER A 466 -28.59 -9.40 -14.03
C SER A 466 -27.89 -8.14 -13.47
N PRO A 467 -28.33 -6.91 -13.83
CA PRO A 467 -27.75 -5.64 -13.37
C PRO A 467 -27.82 -5.41 -11.84
N TYR A 468 -28.16 -6.44 -11.06
CA TYR A 468 -28.22 -6.45 -9.60
C TYR A 468 -27.53 -7.66 -8.95
N ASN A 469 -26.91 -8.57 -9.72
CA ASN A 469 -26.30 -9.79 -9.16
C ASN A 469 -24.77 -9.70 -9.14
N PHE A 470 -24.25 -8.99 -8.13
CA PHE A 470 -22.81 -8.79 -7.96
C PHE A 470 -22.30 -9.59 -6.77
N PRO A 471 -21.02 -10.00 -6.76
CA PRO A 471 -20.45 -10.73 -5.63
C PRO A 471 -20.54 -9.86 -4.38
N SER A 472 -21.52 -10.17 -3.53
CA SER A 472 -21.48 -9.75 -2.13
C SER A 472 -20.25 -10.40 -1.48
N PRO A 473 -19.64 -9.75 -0.48
CA PRO A 473 -18.60 -10.41 0.31
C PRO A 473 -19.14 -11.77 0.79
N LYS A 474 -18.31 -12.83 0.70
CA LYS A 474 -18.72 -14.19 1.09
C LYS A 474 -19.27 -14.25 2.52
N SER A 475 -18.81 -13.33 3.38
CA SER A 475 -19.39 -13.00 4.68
C SER A 475 -19.36 -11.47 4.86
N ARG A 476 -20.51 -10.90 5.25
CA ARG A 476 -20.57 -9.51 5.69
C ARG A 476 -20.07 -9.42 7.13
N LEU A 477 -19.26 -8.40 7.43
CA LEU A 477 -18.91 -8.07 8.81
C LEU A 477 -20.15 -7.51 9.51
N ASP A 478 -20.39 -8.01 10.72
CA ASP A 478 -21.42 -7.48 11.61
C ASP A 478 -21.06 -6.06 12.03
N ILE A 479 -22.07 -5.20 12.13
CA ILE A 479 -21.91 -3.82 12.58
C ILE A 479 -21.94 -3.84 14.11
N PRO A 480 -20.84 -3.46 14.81
CA PRO A 480 -20.83 -3.41 16.26
C PRO A 480 -21.93 -2.52 16.82
N ALA A 481 -22.60 -2.98 17.88
CA ALA A 481 -23.74 -2.28 18.45
C ALA A 481 -23.39 -0.85 18.88
N TYR A 482 -22.14 -0.61 19.31
CA TYR A 482 -21.60 0.71 19.67
C TYR A 482 -21.92 1.82 18.65
N PHE A 483 -21.88 1.54 17.34
CA PHE A 483 -22.13 2.57 16.34
C PHE A 483 -23.59 3.02 16.28
N THR A 484 -24.52 2.21 16.79
CA THR A 484 -25.96 2.52 16.86
C THR A 484 -26.47 2.74 18.29
N ASP A 485 -25.69 2.33 19.29
CA ASP A 485 -25.93 2.51 20.72
C ASP A 485 -24.58 2.75 21.43
N PRO A 486 -24.13 4.00 21.56
CA PRO A 486 -22.83 4.35 22.15
C PRO A 486 -22.68 3.95 23.62
N GLY A 487 -23.77 3.56 24.30
CA GLY A 487 -23.73 2.99 25.64
C GLY A 487 -23.39 1.49 25.69
N SER A 488 -23.26 0.85 24.53
CA SER A 488 -22.90 -0.57 24.41
C SER A 488 -21.41 -0.80 24.62
N ASP A 489 -21.05 -1.86 25.36
CA ASP A 489 -19.67 -2.31 25.57
C ASP A 489 -19.09 -3.09 24.36
N ASP A 490 -19.83 -3.19 23.24
CA ASP A 490 -19.49 -4.02 22.09
C ASP A 490 -18.56 -3.33 21.07
N GLY A 491 -17.37 -3.92 20.87
CA GLY A 491 -16.71 -3.96 19.55
C GLY A 491 -15.87 -2.77 19.08
N THR A 492 -15.62 -1.73 19.90
CA THR A 492 -14.65 -0.65 19.57
C THR A 492 -13.70 -0.33 20.72
N SER A 493 -13.13 -1.37 21.34
CA SER A 493 -12.20 -1.22 22.46
C SER A 493 -10.74 -1.06 22.00
N LEU A 494 -9.88 -0.62 22.92
CA LEU A 494 -8.43 -0.64 22.73
C LEU A 494 -7.90 -2.06 22.49
N GLU A 495 -8.53 -3.08 23.06
CA GLU A 495 -8.18 -4.48 22.83
C GLU A 495 -8.49 -4.90 21.38
N THR A 496 -9.63 -4.45 20.83
CA THR A 496 -9.95 -4.66 19.41
C THR A 496 -8.92 -3.97 18.51
N LEU A 497 -8.56 -2.71 18.81
CA LEU A 497 -7.52 -2.00 18.07
C LEU A 497 -6.17 -2.72 18.14
N ASP A 498 -5.78 -3.15 19.35
CA ASP A 498 -4.54 -3.88 19.59
C ASP A 498 -4.49 -5.18 18.77
N GLY A 499 -5.55 -5.97 18.81
CA GLY A 499 -5.67 -7.18 18.02
C GLY A 499 -5.60 -6.92 16.52
N LEU A 500 -6.33 -5.93 16.01
CA LEU A 500 -6.38 -5.64 14.57
C LEU A 500 -5.06 -5.08 14.05
N TYR A 501 -4.50 -4.08 14.72
CA TYR A 501 -3.35 -3.33 14.23
C TYR A 501 -2.01 -3.97 14.62
N PHE A 502 -1.87 -4.39 15.88
CA PHE A 502 -0.61 -4.91 16.41
C PHE A 502 -0.54 -6.44 16.43
N GLY A 503 -1.69 -7.14 16.51
CA GLY A 503 -1.72 -8.60 16.63
C GLY A 503 -1.11 -9.32 15.43
N LEU A 504 -0.30 -10.35 15.72
CA LEU A 504 0.32 -11.20 14.71
C LEU A 504 -0.04 -12.67 14.95
N ASP A 505 -0.47 -13.36 13.90
CA ASP A 505 -0.69 -14.80 13.95
C ASP A 505 0.67 -15.52 13.84
N VAL A 506 1.53 -15.09 12.90
CA VAL A 506 2.88 -15.66 12.72
C VAL A 506 3.94 -14.56 12.57
N LEU A 507 4.96 -14.60 13.43
CA LEU A 507 6.19 -13.86 13.29
C LEU A 507 7.29 -14.80 12.78
N ALA A 508 7.75 -14.58 11.56
CA ALA A 508 8.84 -15.36 10.99
C ALA A 508 10.19 -14.64 11.18
N VAL A 509 11.22 -15.36 11.60
CA VAL A 509 12.54 -14.79 11.92
C VAL A 509 13.60 -15.52 11.11
N GLY A 510 14.42 -14.79 10.35
CA GLY A 510 15.51 -15.38 9.58
C GLY A 510 15.68 -14.76 8.19
N GLU A 511 15.94 -15.61 7.20
CA GLU A 511 16.28 -15.19 5.85
C GLU A 511 15.08 -14.68 5.05
N SER A 512 15.27 -13.52 4.44
CA SER A 512 14.47 -12.99 3.32
C SER A 512 15.46 -12.63 2.22
N LEU A 513 15.30 -13.23 1.05
CA LEU A 513 16.28 -13.18 -0.03
C LEU A 513 15.63 -13.11 -1.40
N VAL A 514 16.44 -12.95 -2.44
CA VAL A 514 15.98 -13.02 -3.84
C VAL A 514 16.29 -14.39 -4.43
N ASP A 515 15.24 -15.12 -4.82
CA ASP A 515 15.36 -16.35 -5.58
C ASP A 515 15.42 -16.03 -7.08
N PHE A 516 16.52 -16.42 -7.73
CA PHE A 516 16.67 -16.47 -9.18
C PHE A 516 16.36 -17.88 -9.65
N ILE A 517 15.14 -18.09 -10.14
CA ILE A 517 14.66 -19.40 -10.61
C ILE A 517 14.86 -19.48 -12.13
N SER A 518 15.46 -20.57 -12.62
CA SER A 518 15.69 -20.76 -14.05
C SER A 518 14.39 -20.90 -14.82
N HIS A 519 14.29 -20.28 -16.00
CA HIS A 519 13.09 -20.42 -16.85
C HIS A 519 12.91 -21.84 -17.34
N GLU A 520 14.02 -22.46 -17.79
CA GLU A 520 14.00 -23.80 -18.34
C GLU A 520 14.11 -24.86 -17.24
N PHE A 521 13.52 -26.03 -17.50
CA PHE A 521 13.76 -27.21 -16.69
C PHE A 521 15.22 -27.66 -16.86
N ARG A 522 15.97 -27.69 -15.75
CA ARG A 522 17.38 -28.09 -15.71
C ARG A 522 17.66 -28.91 -14.46
N ILE A 523 18.65 -29.81 -14.57
CA ILE A 523 19.15 -30.60 -13.44
C ILE A 523 20.32 -29.89 -12.75
N SER A 524 21.07 -29.04 -13.47
CA SER A 524 22.20 -28.30 -12.90
C SER A 524 22.22 -26.82 -13.29
N LEU A 525 22.59 -25.98 -12.32
CA LEU A 525 22.77 -24.54 -12.52
C LEU A 525 23.81 -24.20 -13.59
N ARG A 526 24.80 -25.07 -13.83
CA ARG A 526 25.84 -24.85 -14.85
C ARG A 526 25.28 -24.76 -16.27
N THR A 527 24.05 -25.21 -16.48
CA THR A 527 23.38 -25.30 -17.79
C THR A 527 22.13 -24.42 -17.88
N ALA A 528 21.91 -23.56 -16.88
CA ALA A 528 20.81 -22.62 -16.85
C ALA A 528 21.27 -21.25 -17.38
N ASP A 529 20.56 -20.71 -18.36
CA ASP A 529 20.97 -19.50 -19.09
C ASP A 529 20.14 -18.27 -18.68
N ARG A 530 18.89 -18.46 -18.26
CA ARG A 530 17.94 -17.37 -17.97
C ARG A 530 17.25 -17.58 -16.63
N PHE A 531 17.13 -16.51 -15.87
CA PHE A 531 16.50 -16.51 -14.55
C PHE A 531 15.46 -15.40 -14.42
N SER A 532 14.39 -15.69 -13.67
CA SER A 532 13.47 -14.69 -13.14
C SER A 532 13.66 -14.55 -11.64
N ARG A 533 13.52 -13.32 -11.14
CA ARG A 533 13.63 -13.01 -9.71
C ARG A 533 12.29 -13.19 -9.00
N TYR A 534 12.33 -13.76 -7.82
CA TYR A 534 11.19 -13.95 -6.92
C TYR A 534 11.61 -13.60 -5.49
N LEU A 535 10.64 -13.24 -4.65
CA LEU A 535 10.86 -13.24 -3.20
C LEU A 535 11.15 -14.68 -2.76
N GLY A 536 12.19 -14.87 -1.97
CA GLY A 536 12.60 -16.16 -1.45
C GLY A 536 13.01 -16.09 0.02
N GLY A 537 13.41 -17.23 0.56
CA GLY A 537 13.68 -17.42 1.98
C GLY A 537 12.53 -18.11 2.68
N GLN A 538 12.84 -19.13 3.48
CA GLN A 538 11.82 -19.99 4.06
C GLN A 538 10.92 -19.20 5.05
N PRO A 539 11.46 -18.39 5.99
CA PRO A 539 10.65 -17.59 6.89
C PRO A 539 9.77 -16.57 6.14
N ALA A 540 10.33 -15.93 5.11
CA ALA A 540 9.61 -14.99 4.27
C ALA A 540 8.43 -15.64 3.54
N ASN A 541 8.65 -16.80 2.92
CA ASN A 541 7.61 -17.56 2.22
C ASN A 541 6.51 -18.02 3.18
N VAL A 542 6.88 -18.44 4.40
CA VAL A 542 5.89 -18.81 5.42
C VAL A 542 5.02 -17.60 5.80
N ALA A 543 5.63 -16.45 6.06
CA ALA A 543 4.89 -15.23 6.35
C ALA A 543 3.95 -14.83 5.19
N VAL A 544 4.40 -14.94 3.93
CA VAL A 544 3.59 -14.67 2.75
C VAL A 544 2.39 -15.62 2.64
N TYR A 545 2.57 -16.91 2.87
CA TYR A 545 1.47 -17.86 2.77
C TYR A 545 0.48 -17.76 3.94
N VAL A 546 0.94 -17.42 5.14
CA VAL A 546 0.05 -17.03 6.25
C VAL A 546 -0.81 -15.84 5.84
N ALA A 547 -0.19 -14.81 5.26
CA ALA A 547 -0.91 -13.64 4.75
C ALA A 547 -1.93 -14.02 3.66
N LYS A 548 -1.56 -14.90 2.73
CA LYS A 548 -2.48 -15.40 1.67
C LYS A 548 -3.65 -16.21 2.19
N LEU A 549 -3.51 -16.86 3.33
CA LEU A 549 -4.59 -17.58 4.02
C LEU A 549 -5.47 -16.64 4.88
N GLY A 550 -5.19 -15.33 4.86
CA GLY A 550 -5.95 -14.33 5.61
C GLY A 550 -5.41 -14.06 7.02
N GLY A 551 -4.29 -14.68 7.41
CA GLY A 551 -3.61 -14.41 8.68
C GLY A 551 -2.80 -13.11 8.67
N ARG A 552 -2.47 -12.62 9.86
CA ARG A 552 -1.57 -11.48 10.09
C ARG A 552 -0.16 -11.99 10.30
N SER A 553 0.78 -11.57 9.47
CA SER A 553 2.18 -12.00 9.57
C SER A 553 3.16 -10.84 9.52
N ALA A 554 4.35 -11.08 10.04
CA ALA A 554 5.49 -10.17 9.99
C ALA A 554 6.80 -10.96 9.84
N VAL A 555 7.84 -10.29 9.36
CA VAL A 555 9.19 -10.85 9.31
C VAL A 555 10.17 -10.02 10.13
N ILE A 556 11.06 -10.70 10.87
CA ILE A 556 12.30 -10.10 11.38
C ILE A 556 13.44 -10.64 10.51
N THR A 557 14.03 -9.75 9.72
CA THR A 557 15.06 -10.10 8.74
C THR A 557 16.00 -8.92 8.50
N LYS A 558 17.04 -9.15 7.70
CA LYS A 558 17.97 -8.10 7.30
C LYS A 558 18.30 -8.18 5.81
N VAL A 559 18.14 -7.07 5.10
CA VAL A 559 18.40 -6.94 3.66
C VAL A 559 19.47 -5.90 3.40
N GLY A 560 20.04 -5.88 2.19
CA GLY A 560 20.98 -4.84 1.78
C GLY A 560 20.30 -3.49 1.59
N THR A 561 21.10 -2.46 1.35
CA THR A 561 20.61 -1.13 0.91
C THR A 561 20.54 -1.01 -0.62
N ASP A 562 20.64 -2.16 -1.30
CA ASP A 562 20.56 -2.27 -2.76
C ASP A 562 19.10 -2.46 -3.25
N TYR A 563 18.92 -2.39 -4.56
CA TYR A 563 17.61 -2.59 -5.21
C TYR A 563 17.00 -3.98 -4.96
N PHE A 564 17.80 -4.99 -4.59
CA PHE A 564 17.26 -6.29 -4.22
C PHE A 564 16.67 -6.28 -2.81
N GLY A 565 17.24 -5.48 -1.89
CA GLY A 565 16.68 -5.26 -0.57
C GLY A 565 15.35 -4.52 -0.63
N GLU A 566 15.29 -3.46 -1.45
CA GLU A 566 14.04 -2.74 -1.74
C GLU A 566 13.00 -3.67 -2.39
N PHE A 567 13.41 -4.48 -3.37
CA PHE A 567 12.52 -5.47 -3.97
C PHE A 567 11.96 -6.46 -2.96
N VAL A 568 12.77 -6.99 -2.04
CA VAL A 568 12.32 -7.92 -0.99
C VAL A 568 11.28 -7.26 -0.08
N GLU A 569 11.57 -6.05 0.39
CA GLU A 569 10.67 -5.27 1.26
C GLU A 569 9.33 -4.95 0.54
N ASP A 570 9.39 -4.52 -0.72
CA ASP A 570 8.22 -4.25 -1.55
C ASP A 570 7.38 -5.51 -1.80
N GLN A 571 8.01 -6.67 -2.06
CA GLN A 571 7.27 -7.92 -2.27
C GLN A 571 6.60 -8.41 -0.97
N LEU A 572 7.27 -8.27 0.18
CA LEU A 572 6.67 -8.56 1.49
C LEU A 572 5.44 -7.69 1.71
N GLY A 573 5.57 -6.37 1.55
CA GLY A 573 4.46 -5.42 1.69
C GLY A 573 3.33 -5.67 0.69
N ARG A 574 3.64 -6.00 -0.57
CA ARG A 574 2.64 -6.32 -1.60
C ARG A 574 1.83 -7.58 -1.28
N HIS A 575 2.46 -8.58 -0.66
CA HIS A 575 1.75 -9.74 -0.12
C HIS A 575 1.09 -9.47 1.24
N GLY A 576 1.30 -8.26 1.78
CA GLY A 576 0.81 -7.74 3.05
C GLY A 576 1.36 -8.48 4.27
N VAL A 577 2.65 -8.82 4.19
CA VAL A 577 3.47 -9.17 5.34
C VAL A 577 3.97 -7.86 5.95
N SER A 578 3.86 -7.68 7.27
CA SER A 578 4.41 -6.50 7.95
C SER A 578 5.93 -6.49 7.85
N THR A 579 6.47 -5.33 7.45
CA THR A 579 7.90 -5.07 7.28
C THR A 579 8.52 -4.35 8.48
N GLU A 580 7.80 -4.22 9.62
CA GLU A 580 8.28 -3.55 10.84
C GLU A 580 9.62 -4.12 11.36
N GLY A 581 9.85 -5.43 11.16
CA GLY A 581 11.09 -6.12 11.54
C GLY A 581 12.14 -6.21 10.42
N VAL A 582 11.98 -5.50 9.30
CA VAL A 582 12.96 -5.51 8.22
C VAL A 582 14.07 -4.49 8.54
N HIS A 583 15.28 -4.99 8.74
CA HIS A 583 16.46 -4.18 8.96
C HIS A 583 17.28 -4.05 7.67
N ARG A 584 18.04 -2.95 7.53
CA ARG A 584 18.94 -2.74 6.39
C ARG A 584 20.40 -2.79 6.81
N ALA A 585 21.25 -3.38 5.97
CA ALA A 585 22.69 -3.48 6.17
C ALA A 585 23.43 -2.59 5.13
N PRO A 586 23.91 -1.40 5.50
CA PRO A 586 24.70 -0.55 4.60
C PRO A 586 25.99 -1.25 4.14
N GLY A 587 26.27 -1.21 2.84
CA GLY A 587 27.50 -1.77 2.25
C GLY A 587 27.49 -3.30 2.05
N GLU A 588 26.42 -3.98 2.44
CA GLU A 588 26.28 -5.44 2.30
C GLU A 588 25.23 -5.79 1.24
N PRO A 589 25.51 -6.75 0.34
CA PRO A 589 24.54 -7.14 -0.68
C PRO A 589 23.38 -7.92 -0.06
N THR A 590 22.18 -7.73 -0.61
CA THR A 590 21.04 -8.58 -0.29
C THR A 590 21.32 -10.02 -0.71
N THR A 591 20.99 -10.97 0.17
CA THR A 591 21.18 -12.40 -0.10
C THR A 591 20.42 -12.83 -1.35
N SER A 592 21.06 -13.64 -2.18
CA SER A 592 20.45 -14.20 -3.39
C SER A 592 20.70 -15.69 -3.49
N ALA A 593 19.72 -16.42 -4.02
CA ALA A 593 19.83 -17.84 -4.30
C ALA A 593 19.52 -18.10 -5.79
N PHE A 594 20.36 -18.87 -6.46
CA PHE A 594 20.11 -19.35 -7.81
C PHE A 594 19.58 -20.76 -7.72
N VAL A 595 18.44 -21.05 -8.35
CA VAL A 595 17.72 -22.32 -8.20
C VAL A 595 17.29 -22.83 -9.57
N THR A 596 17.56 -24.11 -9.86
CA THR A 596 17.03 -24.73 -11.09
C THR A 596 15.54 -25.02 -10.95
N ARG A 597 14.75 -24.67 -11.97
CA ARG A 597 13.39 -25.20 -12.13
C ARG A 597 13.48 -26.69 -12.46
N THR A 598 12.84 -27.52 -11.65
CA THR A 598 12.83 -28.97 -11.80
C THR A 598 11.55 -29.56 -11.19
N VAL A 599 11.25 -30.82 -11.53
CA VAL A 599 10.19 -31.63 -10.89
C VAL A 599 10.72 -32.48 -9.73
N ASN A 600 12.05 -32.51 -9.53
CA ASN A 600 12.74 -33.24 -8.47
C ASN A 600 13.40 -32.26 -7.47
N VAL A 601 14.37 -32.74 -6.68
CA VAL A 601 15.19 -31.89 -5.80
C VAL A 601 15.98 -30.87 -6.63
N PRO A 602 15.86 -29.55 -6.38
CA PRO A 602 16.56 -28.54 -7.15
C PRO A 602 18.07 -28.50 -6.85
N ASP A 603 18.86 -28.25 -7.90
CA ASP A 603 20.23 -27.77 -7.76
C ASP A 603 20.19 -26.27 -7.47
N PHE A 604 20.94 -25.84 -6.45
CA PHE A 604 20.92 -24.46 -6.01
C PHE A 604 22.27 -24.01 -5.45
N GLN A 605 22.50 -22.70 -5.52
CA GLN A 605 23.63 -22.00 -4.92
C GLN A 605 23.13 -20.75 -4.21
N VAL A 606 23.62 -20.49 -3.00
CA VAL A 606 23.24 -19.32 -2.22
C VAL A 606 24.44 -18.41 -2.02
N ASN A 607 24.28 -17.14 -2.40
CA ASN A 607 25.22 -16.08 -2.13
C ASN A 607 24.71 -15.32 -0.89
N ARG A 608 25.11 -15.80 0.30
CA ARG A 608 24.74 -15.21 1.60
C ARG A 608 25.37 -13.82 1.76
N GLY A 609 24.54 -12.84 2.09
CA GLY A 609 24.91 -11.46 2.39
C GLY A 609 24.19 -10.96 3.65
N ALA A 610 23.40 -9.90 3.50
CA ALA A 610 22.83 -9.12 4.60
C ALA A 610 22.01 -9.92 5.62
N ASP A 611 21.28 -10.97 5.22
CA ASP A 611 20.42 -11.74 6.13
C ASP A 611 21.21 -12.35 7.30
N SER A 612 22.43 -12.82 6.99
CA SER A 612 23.32 -13.45 7.96
C SER A 612 23.85 -12.49 9.04
N LEU A 613 23.68 -11.17 8.84
CA LEU A 613 24.12 -10.11 9.74
C LEU A 613 23.01 -9.59 10.66
N LEU A 614 21.84 -10.23 10.65
CA LEU A 614 20.77 -9.95 11.61
C LEU A 614 21.30 -10.19 13.03
N ASN A 615 21.21 -9.18 13.88
CA ASN A 615 21.82 -9.24 15.21
C ASN A 615 20.78 -9.35 16.33
N ILE A 616 21.24 -9.72 17.53
CA ILE A 616 20.38 -9.96 18.68
C ILE A 616 19.56 -8.73 19.15
N ARG A 617 20.06 -7.52 18.89
CA ARG A 617 19.38 -6.25 19.22
C ARG A 617 18.33 -5.85 18.18
N GLU A 618 18.39 -6.47 16.99
CA GLU A 618 17.41 -6.35 15.91
C GLU A 618 16.26 -7.36 16.06
N VAL A 619 16.05 -7.90 17.27
CA VAL A 619 14.88 -8.71 17.61
C VAL A 619 14.06 -7.94 18.66
N PRO A 620 13.07 -7.14 18.25
CA PRO A 620 12.23 -6.39 19.19
C PRO A 620 11.40 -7.35 20.05
N ASP A 621 11.41 -7.15 21.38
CA ASP A 621 10.58 -7.97 22.29
C ASP A 621 9.09 -7.83 21.95
N GLU A 622 8.67 -6.60 21.65
CA GLU A 622 7.30 -6.26 21.32
C GLU A 622 6.76 -7.06 20.13
N LEU A 623 7.55 -7.34 19.09
CA LEU A 623 7.11 -8.14 17.94
C LEU A 623 6.86 -9.61 18.36
N VAL A 624 7.74 -10.16 19.21
CA VAL A 624 7.59 -11.53 19.72
C VAL A 624 6.39 -11.63 20.67
N GLU A 625 6.15 -10.61 21.49
CA GLU A 625 5.00 -10.53 22.40
C GLU A 625 3.67 -10.48 21.65
N ARG A 626 3.62 -9.78 20.51
CA ARG A 626 2.44 -9.61 19.65
C ARG A 626 2.08 -10.87 18.85
N ALA A 627 3.03 -11.80 18.68
CA ALA A 627 2.85 -13.01 17.89
C ALA A 627 2.19 -14.16 18.65
N GLN A 628 1.41 -14.99 17.96
CA GLN A 628 0.96 -16.29 18.47
C GLN A 628 1.98 -17.40 18.17
N VAL A 629 2.61 -17.32 17.00
CA VAL A 629 3.67 -18.25 16.54
C VAL A 629 4.97 -17.49 16.27
N VAL A 630 6.09 -18.04 16.72
CA VAL A 630 7.45 -17.68 16.26
C VAL A 630 7.95 -18.79 15.35
N HIS A 631 8.23 -18.46 14.09
CA HIS A 631 8.68 -19.42 13.08
C HIS A 631 10.11 -19.13 12.61
N THR A 632 10.92 -20.18 12.40
CA THR A 632 12.28 -20.06 11.84
C THR A 632 12.69 -21.33 11.10
N SER A 633 13.82 -21.26 10.41
CA SER A 633 14.48 -22.35 9.70
C SER A 633 15.88 -22.68 10.27
N ALA A 634 16.42 -23.85 9.96
CA ALA A 634 17.82 -24.17 10.24
C ALA A 634 18.78 -23.37 9.35
N PHE A 635 18.33 -22.95 8.16
CA PHE A 635 19.07 -22.01 7.32
C PHE A 635 19.41 -20.73 8.11
N ALA A 636 18.43 -20.15 8.82
CA ALA A 636 18.64 -18.97 9.66
C ALA A 636 19.60 -19.23 10.84
N LEU A 637 19.66 -20.47 11.34
CA LEU A 637 20.58 -20.88 12.40
C LEU A 637 22.00 -21.17 11.90
N SER A 638 22.23 -21.23 10.59
CA SER A 638 23.50 -21.72 10.02
C SER A 638 24.70 -20.81 10.25
N ARG A 639 24.52 -19.54 10.64
CA ARG A 639 25.64 -18.59 10.78
C ARG A 639 25.41 -17.51 11.84
N ASP A 640 26.48 -17.11 12.51
CA ASP A 640 26.50 -15.93 13.38
C ASP A 640 26.67 -14.62 12.59
N PRO A 641 26.08 -13.50 13.04
CA PRO A 641 25.27 -13.34 14.26
C PRO A 641 23.79 -13.76 14.15
N GLN A 642 23.28 -14.09 12.96
CA GLN A 642 21.86 -14.44 12.75
C GLN A 642 21.38 -15.58 13.66
N ARG A 643 22.19 -16.62 13.86
CA ARG A 643 21.93 -17.74 14.78
C ARG A 643 21.57 -17.25 16.19
N LEU A 644 22.32 -16.28 16.73
CA LEU A 644 22.06 -15.72 18.06
C LEU A 644 20.75 -14.93 18.12
N ALA A 645 20.43 -14.20 17.04
CA ALA A 645 19.18 -13.46 16.92
C ALA A 645 17.97 -14.40 16.89
N VAL A 646 18.01 -15.43 16.04
CA VAL A 646 16.98 -16.47 15.94
C VAL A 646 16.80 -17.19 17.27
N ARG A 647 17.89 -17.64 17.90
CA ARG A 647 17.84 -18.32 19.20
C ARG A 647 17.21 -17.44 20.28
N ARG A 648 17.47 -16.13 20.27
CA ARG A 648 16.80 -15.19 21.19
C ARG A 648 15.29 -15.14 20.93
N ALA A 649 14.86 -15.03 19.67
CA ALA A 649 13.44 -15.01 19.33
C ALA A 649 12.72 -16.29 19.80
N MET A 650 13.31 -17.46 19.53
CA MET A 650 12.78 -18.76 19.99
C MET A 650 12.68 -18.83 21.51
N ARG A 651 13.76 -18.49 22.22
CA ARG A 651 13.79 -18.51 23.69
C ARG A 651 12.79 -17.54 24.31
N LEU A 652 12.60 -16.37 23.71
CA LEU A 652 11.60 -15.41 24.18
C LEU A 652 10.18 -15.90 23.90
N GLY A 653 9.91 -16.42 22.69
CA GLY A 653 8.63 -17.03 22.34
C GLY A 653 8.24 -18.16 23.30
N ALA A 654 9.15 -19.11 23.55
CA ALA A 654 8.92 -20.20 24.49
C ALA A 654 8.63 -19.70 25.92
N ARG A 655 9.38 -18.70 26.39
CA ARG A 655 9.16 -18.09 27.73
C ARG A 655 7.79 -17.42 27.85
N LEU A 656 7.30 -16.84 26.76
CA LEU A 656 6.00 -16.18 26.68
C LEU A 656 4.86 -17.15 26.35
N GLY A 657 5.12 -18.46 26.29
CA GLY A 657 4.12 -19.49 25.98
C GLY A 657 3.61 -19.46 24.54
N LYS A 658 4.39 -18.89 23.61
CA LYS A 658 4.06 -18.88 22.18
C LYS A 658 4.35 -20.24 21.55
N VAL A 659 3.69 -20.56 20.44
CA VAL A 659 4.07 -21.70 19.62
C VAL A 659 5.39 -21.37 18.93
N VAL A 660 6.44 -22.13 19.22
CA VAL A 660 7.73 -21.99 18.53
C VAL A 660 7.83 -23.10 17.49
N SER A 661 7.97 -22.74 16.23
CA SER A 661 8.07 -23.68 15.12
C SER A 661 9.40 -23.59 14.41
N LEU A 662 9.98 -24.74 14.07
CA LEU A 662 11.28 -24.88 13.44
C LEU A 662 11.18 -25.80 12.23
N ASP A 663 11.60 -25.31 11.07
CA ASP A 663 11.91 -26.16 9.92
C ASP A 663 13.38 -26.58 9.96
N PRO A 664 13.70 -27.87 10.19
CA PRO A 664 15.09 -28.30 10.21
C PRO A 664 15.80 -28.14 8.88
N ASN A 665 15.08 -28.07 7.74
CA ASN A 665 15.51 -27.86 6.34
C ASN A 665 17.01 -27.99 6.01
N TYR A 666 17.69 -29.01 6.53
CA TYR A 666 19.14 -29.07 6.52
C TYR A 666 19.65 -29.45 5.13
N ASP A 667 20.57 -28.64 4.63
CA ASP A 667 21.28 -28.90 3.39
C ASP A 667 22.78 -28.59 3.56
N PRO A 668 23.67 -29.55 3.27
CA PRO A 668 25.11 -29.35 3.43
C PRO A 668 25.69 -28.26 2.52
N ARG A 669 24.96 -27.81 1.48
CA ARG A 669 25.36 -26.66 0.65
C ARG A 669 25.20 -25.32 1.38
N VAL A 670 24.33 -25.27 2.38
CA VAL A 670 24.07 -24.08 3.22
C VAL A 670 24.86 -24.18 4.52
N TRP A 671 24.82 -25.34 5.16
CA TRP A 671 25.46 -25.61 6.45
C TRP A 671 26.36 -26.85 6.34
N PRO A 672 27.64 -26.69 5.94
CA PRO A 672 28.50 -27.84 5.60
C PRO A 672 28.84 -28.76 6.78
N ASP A 673 28.96 -28.19 7.98
CA ASP A 673 29.27 -28.95 9.19
C ASP A 673 27.99 -29.54 9.80
N ARG A 674 27.77 -30.83 9.52
CA ARG A 674 26.60 -31.57 10.02
C ARG A 674 26.61 -31.72 11.54
N GLU A 675 27.78 -31.92 12.13
CA GLU A 675 27.88 -32.12 13.58
C GLU A 675 27.54 -30.82 14.31
N GLU A 676 28.10 -29.69 13.85
CA GLU A 676 27.72 -28.36 14.34
C GLU A 676 26.23 -28.09 14.15
N ALA A 677 25.66 -28.43 12.98
CA ALA A 677 24.24 -28.27 12.71
C ALA A 677 23.38 -29.05 13.73
N TRP A 678 23.74 -30.31 14.03
CA TRP A 678 23.03 -31.10 15.02
C TRP A 678 23.19 -30.55 16.44
N GLU A 679 24.39 -30.13 16.83
CA GLU A 679 24.64 -29.50 18.14
C GLU A 679 23.77 -28.25 18.34
N VAL A 680 23.72 -27.37 17.34
CA VAL A 680 22.90 -26.16 17.41
C VAL A 680 21.41 -26.48 17.40
N LEU A 681 20.95 -27.46 16.60
CA LEU A 681 19.57 -27.91 16.63
C LEU A 681 19.21 -28.47 18.03
N ALA A 682 20.08 -29.28 18.63
CA ALA A 682 19.89 -29.81 19.98
C ALA A 682 19.83 -28.71 21.05
N GLU A 683 20.56 -27.60 20.88
CA GLU A 683 20.47 -26.45 21.79
C GLU A 683 19.13 -25.72 21.73
N VAL A 684 18.48 -25.68 20.57
CA VAL A 684 17.24 -24.89 20.37
C VAL A 684 15.96 -25.71 20.47
N LEU A 685 16.01 -27.02 20.25
CA LEU A 685 14.87 -27.93 20.35
C LEU A 685 14.12 -27.90 21.68
N PRO A 686 14.76 -27.66 22.85
CA PRO A 686 14.03 -27.46 24.11
C PRO A 686 13.06 -26.28 24.11
N TYR A 687 13.17 -25.36 23.16
CA TYR A 687 12.26 -24.23 22.98
C TYR A 687 11.16 -24.52 21.94
N VAL A 688 11.24 -25.62 21.19
CA VAL A 688 10.41 -25.88 20.00
C VAL A 688 9.12 -26.61 20.36
N THR A 689 7.98 -26.01 20.00
CA THR A 689 6.66 -26.64 20.12
C THR A 689 6.40 -27.58 18.94
N ILE A 690 6.70 -27.16 17.71
CA ILE A 690 6.42 -27.93 16.48
C ILE A 690 7.67 -27.97 15.60
N VAL A 691 8.12 -29.16 15.23
CA VAL A 691 9.20 -29.37 14.25
C VAL A 691 8.69 -30.20 13.07
N LYS A 692 8.97 -29.77 11.83
CA LYS A 692 8.49 -30.46 10.62
C LYS A 692 9.61 -30.85 9.65
N PRO A 693 10.44 -31.86 9.96
CA PRO A 693 11.42 -32.37 8.99
C PRO A 693 10.72 -33.00 7.79
N SER A 694 11.32 -32.90 6.61
CA SER A 694 11.07 -33.90 5.57
C SER A 694 11.94 -35.13 5.82
N LEU A 695 11.51 -36.28 5.31
CA LEU A 695 12.32 -37.50 5.38
C LEU A 695 13.68 -37.33 4.68
N GLU A 696 13.77 -36.46 3.68
CA GLU A 696 15.02 -36.10 3.03
C GLU A 696 15.94 -35.26 3.94
N ASP A 697 15.39 -34.31 4.70
CA ASP A 697 16.17 -33.55 5.69
C ASP A 697 16.67 -34.47 6.81
N ALA A 698 15.80 -35.37 7.30
CA ALA A 698 16.16 -36.38 8.29
C ALA A 698 17.30 -37.28 7.77
N ARG A 699 17.22 -37.71 6.50
CA ARG A 699 18.25 -38.54 5.87
C ARG A 699 19.62 -37.85 5.84
N ARG A 700 19.63 -36.53 5.65
CA ARG A 700 20.86 -35.72 5.64
C ARG A 700 21.40 -35.46 7.05
N LEU A 701 20.52 -35.31 8.04
CA LEU A 701 20.89 -35.07 9.45
C LEU A 701 21.40 -36.32 10.16
N PHE A 702 20.72 -37.46 10.03
CA PHE A 702 21.03 -38.68 10.77
C PHE A 702 22.02 -39.60 10.03
N ASP A 703 21.51 -40.43 9.13
CA ASP A 703 22.32 -41.36 8.34
C ASP A 703 21.68 -41.57 6.95
N PRO A 704 22.40 -41.26 5.86
CA PRO A 704 21.88 -41.42 4.50
C PRO A 704 21.57 -42.88 4.13
N ASN A 705 22.08 -43.87 4.87
CA ASN A 705 21.94 -45.29 4.58
C ASN A 705 20.76 -45.96 5.31
N MET A 706 20.12 -45.27 6.26
CA MET A 706 18.95 -45.82 6.96
C MET A 706 17.77 -46.00 6.01
N ASN A 707 17.00 -47.08 6.16
CA ASN A 707 15.72 -47.20 5.45
C ASN A 707 14.70 -46.20 6.02
N ASP A 708 13.67 -45.88 5.24
CA ASP A 708 12.68 -44.83 5.58
C ASP A 708 12.00 -45.05 6.94
N ALA A 709 11.67 -46.31 7.29
CA ALA A 709 10.99 -46.62 8.55
C ALA A 709 11.91 -46.42 9.78
N ALA A 710 13.15 -46.90 9.71
CA ALA A 710 14.14 -46.73 10.78
C ALA A 710 14.54 -45.25 10.94
N LEU A 711 14.62 -44.53 9.82
CA LEU A 711 14.92 -43.10 9.82
C LEU A 711 13.79 -42.29 10.45
N GLU A 712 12.54 -42.64 10.15
CA GLU A 712 11.35 -42.04 10.76
C GLU A 712 11.34 -42.24 12.28
N GLU A 713 11.55 -43.47 12.75
CA GLU A 713 11.63 -43.81 14.18
C GLU A 713 12.76 -43.04 14.88
N ALA A 714 13.97 -43.07 14.33
CA ALA A 714 15.11 -42.33 14.88
C ALA A 714 14.85 -40.81 14.93
N CYS A 715 14.16 -40.27 13.93
CA CYS A 715 13.81 -38.86 13.86
C CYS A 715 12.78 -38.47 14.92
N LEU A 716 11.74 -39.29 15.12
CA LEU A 716 10.73 -39.07 16.16
C LEU A 716 11.39 -39.11 17.55
N ASP A 717 12.14 -40.17 17.84
CA ASP A 717 12.79 -40.37 19.12
C ASP A 717 13.77 -39.23 19.43
N ALA A 718 14.64 -38.88 18.48
CA ALA A 718 15.66 -37.86 18.71
C ALA A 718 15.04 -36.49 18.97
N PHE A 719 14.05 -36.06 18.18
CA PHE A 719 13.45 -34.74 18.36
C PHE A 719 12.61 -34.63 19.64
N HIS A 720 11.83 -35.67 20.00
CA HIS A 720 11.10 -35.67 21.26
C HIS A 720 12.02 -35.72 22.47
N ASN A 721 13.10 -36.53 22.44
CA ASN A 721 14.08 -36.60 23.53
C ASN A 721 14.81 -35.27 23.76
N LEU A 722 14.95 -34.44 22.71
CA LEU A 722 15.55 -33.11 22.79
C LEU A 722 14.53 -32.01 23.15
N GLY A 723 13.26 -32.35 23.33
CA GLY A 723 12.24 -31.46 23.89
C GLY A 723 11.20 -30.93 22.90
N ALA A 724 11.19 -31.39 21.64
CA ALA A 724 10.13 -31.00 20.70
C ALA A 724 8.76 -31.56 21.16
N GLY A 725 7.76 -30.68 21.23
CA GLY A 725 6.40 -31.08 21.61
C GLY A 725 5.72 -31.95 20.55
N VAL A 726 5.73 -31.48 19.30
CA VAL A 726 5.11 -32.16 18.15
C VAL A 726 6.12 -32.30 17.02
N VAL A 727 6.23 -33.51 16.48
CA VAL A 727 7.08 -33.83 15.31
C VAL A 727 6.18 -34.21 14.14
N VAL A 728 6.32 -33.50 13.02
CA VAL A 728 5.55 -33.74 11.79
C VAL A 728 6.50 -34.12 10.65
N ILE A 729 6.51 -35.39 10.26
CA ILE A 729 7.42 -35.90 9.21
C ILE A 729 6.67 -35.96 7.88
N THR A 730 7.18 -35.25 6.87
CA THR A 730 6.64 -35.29 5.49
C THR A 730 7.49 -36.18 4.58
N SER A 731 6.86 -37.06 3.79
CA SER A 731 7.53 -37.97 2.85
C SER A 731 7.03 -37.82 1.41
N SER A 732 7.84 -38.24 0.43
CA SER A 732 7.50 -38.19 -1.01
C SER A 732 6.34 -39.12 -1.40
N GLY A 733 6.00 -40.10 -0.55
CA GLY A 733 4.85 -40.99 -0.73
C GLY A 733 3.49 -40.33 -0.44
N GLY A 734 3.48 -39.06 -0.01
CA GLY A 734 2.26 -38.36 0.40
C GLY A 734 1.71 -38.81 1.75
N VAL A 735 2.48 -39.59 2.52
CA VAL A 735 2.17 -39.89 3.92
C VAL A 735 2.85 -38.87 4.80
N VAL A 736 2.09 -38.29 5.72
CA VAL A 736 2.58 -37.40 6.77
C VAL A 736 2.38 -38.08 8.11
N VAL A 737 3.43 -38.15 8.90
CA VAL A 737 3.39 -38.71 10.25
C VAL A 737 3.39 -37.57 11.25
N VAL A 738 2.47 -37.60 12.20
CA VAL A 738 2.38 -36.62 13.28
C VAL A 738 2.53 -37.35 14.61
N SER A 739 3.43 -36.88 15.46
CA SER A 739 3.56 -37.39 16.83
C SER A 739 3.60 -36.25 17.84
N ASP A 740 2.86 -36.41 18.93
CA ASP A 740 2.84 -35.50 20.09
C ASP A 740 3.66 -36.05 21.28
N GLY A 741 4.50 -37.05 21.02
CA GLY A 741 5.27 -37.77 22.04
C GLY A 741 4.48 -38.84 22.81
N THR A 742 3.16 -38.90 22.67
CA THR A 742 2.30 -39.92 23.31
C THR A 742 1.57 -40.80 22.31
N SER A 743 1.30 -40.27 21.12
CA SER A 743 0.61 -40.92 20.03
C SER A 743 1.33 -40.66 18.70
N VAL A 744 1.09 -41.54 17.72
CA VAL A 744 1.61 -41.39 16.36
C VAL A 744 0.45 -41.59 15.39
N GLU A 745 0.11 -40.54 14.66
CA GLU A 745 -0.92 -40.52 13.64
C GLU A 745 -0.30 -40.49 12.24
N ARG A 746 -0.93 -41.19 11.30
CA ARG A 746 -0.50 -41.24 9.90
C ARG A 746 -1.62 -40.73 9.00
N VAL A 747 -1.34 -39.65 8.26
CA VAL A 747 -2.29 -39.00 7.37
C VAL A 747 -1.83 -39.23 5.93
N GLY A 748 -2.65 -39.94 5.14
CA GLY A 748 -2.38 -40.21 3.74
C GLY A 748 -2.66 -41.66 3.31
N PRO A 749 -2.25 -42.05 2.08
CA PRO A 749 -1.52 -41.23 1.12
C PRO A 749 -2.37 -40.07 0.61
N LEU A 750 -1.79 -38.89 0.63
CA LEU A 750 -2.37 -37.66 0.11
C LEU A 750 -2.39 -37.70 -1.43
N PRO A 751 -3.41 -37.12 -2.09
CA PRO A 751 -3.52 -37.14 -3.55
C PRO A 751 -2.28 -36.55 -4.25
N ARG A 752 -1.87 -37.18 -5.35
CA ARG A 752 -0.82 -36.62 -6.22
C ARG A 752 -1.37 -35.40 -6.96
N VAL A 753 -0.47 -34.45 -7.21
CA VAL A 753 -0.77 -33.16 -7.84
C VAL A 753 0.15 -32.99 -9.04
N ASP A 754 -0.34 -32.38 -10.12
CA ASP A 754 0.50 -32.01 -11.26
C ASP A 754 1.48 -30.91 -10.86
N ILE A 755 2.77 -31.15 -11.10
CA ILE A 755 3.87 -30.30 -10.63
C ILE A 755 4.33 -29.38 -11.76
N GLN A 756 4.17 -28.07 -11.59
CA GLN A 756 4.82 -27.07 -12.44
C GLN A 756 6.14 -26.56 -11.85
N SER A 757 6.21 -26.42 -10.52
CA SER A 757 7.42 -26.04 -9.79
C SER A 757 7.33 -26.52 -8.34
N VAL A 758 8.40 -27.10 -7.81
CA VAL A 758 8.47 -27.60 -6.43
C VAL A 758 8.89 -26.51 -5.40
N THR A 759 9.46 -25.40 -5.85
CA THR A 759 9.98 -24.33 -4.99
C THR A 759 8.84 -23.68 -4.20
N GLY A 760 9.00 -23.51 -2.88
CA GLY A 760 8.01 -22.86 -2.00
C GLY A 760 6.80 -23.71 -1.59
N ALA A 761 6.60 -24.92 -2.15
CA ALA A 761 5.49 -25.79 -1.77
C ALA A 761 5.59 -26.31 -0.32
N ARG A 762 6.83 -26.56 0.15
CA ARG A 762 7.12 -26.89 1.55
C ARG A 762 6.71 -25.78 2.51
N ASP A 763 6.94 -24.53 2.11
CA ASP A 763 6.68 -23.34 2.93
C ASP A 763 5.17 -23.04 2.97
N ALA A 764 4.48 -23.26 1.85
CA ALA A 764 3.02 -23.21 1.76
C ALA A 764 2.35 -24.26 2.66
N PHE A 765 2.88 -25.49 2.69
CA PHE A 765 2.44 -26.54 3.62
C PHE A 765 2.65 -26.11 5.08
N TRP A 766 3.84 -25.63 5.43
CA TRP A 766 4.16 -25.13 6.78
C TRP A 766 3.19 -24.07 7.24
N SER A 767 2.94 -23.08 6.38
CA SER A 767 2.04 -21.95 6.67
C SER A 767 0.63 -22.43 6.98
N ALA A 768 0.10 -23.31 6.15
CA ALA A 768 -1.24 -23.86 6.31
C ALA A 768 -1.34 -24.81 7.51
N LEU A 769 -0.29 -25.55 7.83
CA LEU A 769 -0.24 -26.37 9.05
C LEU A 769 -0.32 -25.49 10.31
N LEU A 770 0.43 -24.39 10.35
CA LEU A 770 0.40 -23.43 11.46
C LEU A 770 -0.95 -22.72 11.55
N VAL A 771 -1.51 -22.27 10.43
CA VAL A 771 -2.83 -21.65 10.39
C VAL A 771 -3.92 -22.62 10.82
N GLY A 772 -3.89 -23.87 10.36
CA GLY A 772 -4.85 -24.91 10.79
C GLY A 772 -4.79 -25.18 12.30
N HIS A 773 -3.58 -25.21 12.86
CA HIS A 773 -3.40 -25.33 14.31
C HIS A 773 -3.95 -24.11 15.08
N LEU A 774 -3.68 -22.88 14.61
CA LEU A 774 -4.21 -21.66 15.20
C LEU A 774 -5.74 -21.57 15.09
N ASP A 775 -6.32 -22.09 14.01
CA ASP A 775 -7.76 -22.19 13.80
C ASP A 775 -8.40 -23.33 14.64
N GLY A 776 -7.62 -24.01 15.48
CA GLY A 776 -8.08 -25.06 16.40
C GLY A 776 -8.45 -26.39 15.71
N LYS A 777 -7.97 -26.63 14.48
CA LYS A 777 -8.19 -27.89 13.77
C LYS A 777 -7.29 -28.99 14.34
N ASP A 778 -7.77 -30.23 14.32
CA ASP A 778 -6.95 -31.38 14.69
C ASP A 778 -5.79 -31.60 13.69
N TRP A 779 -4.82 -32.43 14.06
CA TRP A 779 -3.64 -32.69 13.22
C TRP A 779 -4.00 -33.30 11.86
N PRO A 780 -4.89 -34.31 11.76
CA PRO A 780 -5.30 -34.86 10.47
C PRO A 780 -5.92 -33.82 9.53
N THR A 781 -6.79 -32.95 10.05
CA THR A 781 -7.42 -31.89 9.25
C THR A 781 -6.41 -30.84 8.85
N SER A 782 -5.54 -30.41 9.77
CA SER A 782 -4.48 -29.43 9.51
C SER A 782 -3.51 -29.93 8.43
N VAL A 783 -3.14 -31.21 8.45
CA VAL A 783 -2.28 -31.82 7.42
C VAL A 783 -2.97 -31.86 6.05
N ARG A 784 -4.25 -32.24 5.99
CA ARG A 784 -4.99 -32.27 4.72
C ARG A 784 -5.18 -30.87 4.15
N PHE A 785 -5.46 -29.89 5.01
CA PHE A 785 -5.51 -28.49 4.63
C PHE A 785 -4.17 -27.99 4.11
N ALA A 786 -3.08 -28.31 4.80
CA ALA A 786 -1.73 -27.98 4.37
C ALA A 786 -1.37 -28.58 3.02
N HIS A 787 -1.82 -29.80 2.75
CA HIS A 787 -1.67 -30.43 1.44
C HIS A 787 -2.41 -29.69 0.33
N GLU A 788 -3.68 -29.31 0.55
CA GLU A 788 -4.45 -28.55 -0.45
C GLU A 788 -3.78 -27.22 -0.79
N VAL A 789 -3.23 -26.51 0.21
CA VAL A 789 -2.52 -25.24 -0.02
C VAL A 789 -1.20 -25.47 -0.75
N ALA A 790 -0.45 -26.52 -0.40
CA ALA A 790 0.76 -26.90 -1.14
C ALA A 790 0.45 -27.29 -2.59
N ALA A 791 -0.66 -27.99 -2.83
CA ALA A 791 -1.12 -28.36 -4.17
C ALA A 791 -1.39 -27.13 -5.04
N LEU A 792 -2.03 -26.09 -4.50
CA LEU A 792 -2.24 -24.81 -5.20
C LEU A 792 -0.90 -24.15 -5.56
N LYS A 793 0.08 -24.16 -4.65
CA LYS A 793 1.44 -23.63 -4.90
C LYS A 793 2.18 -24.42 -5.98
N LEU A 794 2.06 -25.74 -6.02
CA LEU A 794 2.71 -26.59 -7.02
C LEU A 794 2.21 -26.33 -8.45
N GLY A 795 0.98 -25.82 -8.59
CA GLY A 795 0.36 -25.47 -9.87
C GLY A 795 0.78 -24.13 -10.46
N VAL A 796 1.65 -23.36 -9.79
CA VAL A 796 2.09 -22.02 -10.23
C VAL A 796 3.60 -21.80 -10.06
N GLU A 797 4.17 -20.93 -10.88
CA GLU A 797 5.53 -20.40 -10.72
C GLU A 797 5.52 -19.15 -9.81
N GLY A 798 6.51 -19.01 -8.92
CA GLY A 798 6.46 -17.98 -7.87
C GLY A 798 5.32 -18.21 -6.86
N HIS A 799 4.87 -17.18 -6.15
CA HIS A 799 3.76 -17.31 -5.19
C HIS A 799 2.39 -17.32 -5.89
N VAL A 800 1.41 -17.99 -5.29
CA VAL A 800 0.01 -17.92 -5.74
C VAL A 800 -0.45 -16.46 -5.68
N GLU A 801 -0.88 -15.86 -6.79
CA GLU A 801 -1.17 -14.41 -6.82
C GLU A 801 -2.34 -14.01 -5.90
N ARG A 802 -3.43 -14.77 -5.94
CA ARG A 802 -4.68 -14.50 -5.22
C ARG A 802 -4.62 -14.93 -3.75
N MET A 803 -5.48 -14.36 -2.92
CA MET A 803 -5.75 -14.89 -1.58
C MET A 803 -6.40 -16.27 -1.69
N ILE A 804 -6.17 -17.10 -0.68
CA ILE A 804 -6.68 -18.47 -0.61
C ILE A 804 -7.87 -18.50 0.35
N ASP A 805 -9.03 -18.92 -0.15
CA ASP A 805 -10.25 -19.05 0.66
C ASP A 805 -10.16 -20.27 1.58
N ARG A 806 -9.55 -20.08 2.75
CA ARG A 806 -9.35 -21.16 3.74
C ARG A 806 -10.66 -21.79 4.22
N GLU A 807 -11.74 -21.02 4.33
CA GLU A 807 -13.05 -21.53 4.76
C GLU A 807 -13.67 -22.46 3.71
N ALA A 808 -13.51 -22.13 2.43
CA ALA A 808 -13.89 -23.05 1.36
C ALA A 808 -13.04 -24.32 1.37
N LEU A 809 -11.75 -24.22 1.68
CA LEU A 809 -10.90 -25.41 1.84
C LEU A 809 -11.38 -26.29 3.00
N TYR A 810 -11.67 -25.72 4.19
CA TYR A 810 -12.21 -26.47 5.33
C TYR A 810 -13.53 -27.16 5.01
N ARG A 811 -14.50 -26.46 4.40
CA ARG A 811 -15.78 -27.07 4.00
C ARG A 811 -15.60 -28.24 3.04
N ARG A 812 -14.68 -28.15 2.08
CA ARG A 812 -14.38 -29.26 1.14
C ARG A 812 -13.82 -30.47 1.87
N LEU A 813 -12.97 -30.27 2.87
CA LEU A 813 -12.40 -31.36 3.67
C LEU A 813 -13.48 -32.06 4.51
N GLU A 814 -14.40 -31.29 5.11
CA GLU A 814 -15.53 -31.83 5.89
C GLU A 814 -16.50 -32.64 5.00
N GLN A 815 -16.83 -32.14 3.80
CA GLN A 815 -17.70 -32.83 2.84
C GLN A 815 -17.05 -34.12 2.29
N GLY A 816 -15.74 -34.10 2.04
CA GLY A 816 -14.98 -35.27 1.59
C GLY A 816 -14.86 -36.38 2.65
N ALA A 817 -14.94 -36.03 3.94
CA ALA A 817 -14.98 -36.99 5.03
C ALA A 817 -16.33 -37.72 5.12
N GLY A 818 -17.45 -37.03 4.85
CA GLY A 818 -18.81 -37.60 4.91
C GLY A 818 -19.17 -38.58 3.78
N GLN A 819 -18.47 -38.54 2.64
CA GLN A 819 -18.67 -39.50 1.53
C GLN A 819 -17.84 -40.78 1.67
N ARG A 820 -16.98 -40.88 2.70
CA ARG A 820 -16.12 -42.05 2.97
C ARG A 820 -16.40 -42.73 4.31
N ALA A 821 -17.45 -42.29 5.03
CA ALA A 821 -17.89 -42.87 6.31
C ALA A 821 -18.94 -43.97 6.12
#